data_AF-A0A084SQZ4-F1
#
_entry.id   AF-A0A084SQZ4-F1
#
_cell.length_a   1.000
_cell.length_b   1.000
_cell.length_c   1.000
_cell.angle_alpha   90.00
_cell.angle_beta   90.00
_cell.angle_gamma   90.00
#
_symmetry.space_group_name_H-M   'P 1'
#
loop_
_entity.id
_entity.type
_entity.pdbx_description
1 polymer ?
#
loop_
_entity_poly.entity_id
_entity_poly.type
_entity_poly.pdbx_seq_one_letter_code
_entity_poly.pdbx_strand_id
1 'polypeptide(L)'
;MTLGVKLNTYIEQLGEKQAAVAMAWLELWKQRASGNKSWSPSTISSQLNRLVKDQEQGLRFFFQDRTRGALLFEVLRVPEAELPALFDLAEQALKSEGAPARIIIDATGWRWSVEKADVLFAELKRLLIMEGPYPITLLILEDQYDKLPRSFDPLMNKEKLRYQEVKTPEQGWERAQELAEEQGLVLSARQFPEFERWLAADFDGRTLLIEPTNGLELFRTQGRLPSLEPVTHDLAELVPKQYAYRSSLPEFSCEQHRLMRALRSEEDSAGLKLNASIRQGMALALGITATSTSRERTEAQIGALTRELPVELTQGSATDLQNRLEQARRRRTGPLALWVDDTVHLLNVPEAARLAANRPFIRTHDIQPDPTPLSRLLEAVAEWSEFDFLSDPFLEHLIARLDPEEKQRTAFLHARAGLLLTQALRPKARTPVTDWKPVLEELLANDPPAALLRVHLRGKQIDYAGQKRLPFPITQARVKQLEKASNPQLQQVPPVGDLLLSRQEELLVVTEKDVQREDWDYAQKAPGILLPNAPETARDSEFWLDVYEACDFTAEAWSRKRPDIWQKKTSLLIPGYLKHWKMGRFDISPEVWEEADRELAMVWLALRMALLNPQTIRLPDGAVLLRLGGPFFAEIRINPPAHRTDPAPIQASLQLDIDFEDLRIYADYTTKVLGQVSGVSDLITTHTVKGGYDFGARLPKRIHLLGERYCADIRFRGSALFSEASQALPSAAIARIEDEKQKAAAAQNDDDD
;
A
#
# COMPACT_ATOMS: atom_id res chain seq x y z
N MET A 1 68.66 -36.72 -45.55
CA MET A 1 68.72 -35.45 -44.80
C MET A 1 67.29 -35.03 -44.52
N THR A 2 66.93 -34.79 -43.25
CA THR A 2 65.54 -34.51 -42.85
C THR A 2 65.15 -33.06 -43.15
N LEU A 3 63.85 -32.74 -43.06
CA LEU A 3 63.36 -31.39 -43.26
C LEU A 3 63.94 -30.43 -42.20
N GLY A 4 63.90 -30.82 -40.91
CA GLY A 4 64.43 -30.04 -39.80
C GLY A 4 65.91 -29.67 -39.98
N VAL A 5 66.73 -30.63 -40.43
CA VAL A 5 68.15 -30.39 -40.74
C VAL A 5 68.33 -29.37 -41.87
N LYS A 6 67.55 -29.47 -42.96
CA LYS A 6 67.62 -28.50 -44.07
C LYS A 6 67.18 -27.10 -43.62
N LEU A 7 66.11 -27.00 -42.84
CA LEU A 7 65.63 -25.71 -42.34
C LEU A 7 66.60 -25.08 -41.35
N ASN A 8 67.27 -25.89 -40.53
CA ASN A 8 68.34 -25.40 -39.66
C ASN A 8 69.49 -24.79 -40.47
N THR A 9 69.87 -25.41 -41.59
CA THR A 9 70.91 -24.86 -42.48
C THR A 9 70.52 -23.50 -43.05
N TYR A 10 69.26 -23.29 -43.45
CA TYR A 10 68.80 -21.97 -43.91
C TYR A 10 68.77 -20.93 -42.79
N ILE A 11 68.37 -21.32 -41.56
CA ILE A 11 68.43 -20.44 -40.39
C ILE A 11 69.87 -20.01 -40.09
N GLU A 12 70.82 -20.95 -40.15
CA GLU A 12 72.25 -20.68 -39.96
C GLU A 12 72.81 -19.77 -41.07
N GLN A 13 72.41 -19.97 -42.32
CA GLN A 13 72.82 -19.15 -43.46
C GLN A 13 72.28 -17.71 -43.41
N LEU A 14 71.11 -17.49 -42.81
CA LEU A 14 70.55 -16.16 -42.56
C LEU A 14 71.33 -15.40 -41.47
N GLY A 15 72.05 -16.12 -40.59
CA GLY A 15 72.78 -15.52 -39.47
C GLY A 15 71.88 -14.98 -38.35
N GLU A 16 70.59 -15.34 -38.35
CA GLU A 16 69.61 -14.87 -37.37
C GLU A 16 69.32 -15.92 -36.29
N LYS A 17 68.94 -15.45 -35.09
CA LYS A 17 68.45 -16.34 -34.03
C LYS A 17 67.04 -16.83 -34.38
N GLN A 18 66.70 -18.07 -34.01
CA GLN A 18 65.36 -18.63 -34.23
C GLN A 18 64.20 -17.73 -33.73
N ALA A 19 64.40 -17.00 -32.63
CA ALA A 19 63.40 -16.05 -32.12
C ALA A 19 63.13 -14.87 -33.08
N ALA A 20 64.14 -14.40 -33.81
CA ALA A 20 63.98 -13.33 -34.80
C ALA A 20 63.23 -13.83 -36.04
N VAL A 21 63.55 -15.03 -36.51
CA VAL A 21 62.83 -15.73 -37.60
C VAL A 21 61.36 -15.93 -37.22
N ALA A 22 61.08 -16.38 -36.00
CA ALA A 22 59.72 -16.56 -35.50
C ALA A 22 58.91 -15.25 -35.43
N MET A 23 59.56 -14.15 -35.04
CA MET A 23 58.96 -12.81 -35.04
C MET A 23 58.64 -12.32 -36.45
N ALA A 24 59.59 -12.42 -37.37
CA ALA A 24 59.40 -12.02 -38.77
C ALA A 24 58.26 -12.80 -39.44
N TRP A 25 58.17 -14.11 -39.17
CA TRP A 25 57.05 -14.93 -39.62
C TRP A 25 55.71 -14.47 -39.05
N LEU A 26 55.64 -14.20 -37.75
CA LEU A 26 54.42 -13.76 -37.08
C LEU A 26 53.93 -12.40 -37.60
N GLU A 27 54.84 -11.47 -37.86
CA GLU A 27 54.53 -10.16 -38.43
C GLU A 27 53.95 -10.28 -39.85
N LEU A 28 54.60 -11.07 -40.71
CA LEU A 28 54.11 -11.30 -42.07
C LEU A 28 52.78 -12.06 -42.07
N TRP A 29 52.58 -13.00 -41.14
CA TRP A 29 51.31 -13.71 -41.00
C TRP A 29 50.18 -12.75 -40.62
N LYS A 30 50.41 -11.87 -39.65
CA LYS A 30 49.42 -10.85 -39.24
C LYS A 30 49.05 -9.87 -40.36
N GLN A 31 49.98 -9.57 -41.25
CA GLN A 31 49.74 -8.68 -42.40
C GLN A 31 48.91 -9.35 -43.50
N ARG A 32 49.08 -10.67 -43.70
CA ARG A 32 48.50 -11.40 -44.84
C ARG A 32 47.29 -12.28 -44.50
N ALA A 33 47.17 -12.74 -43.27
CA ALA A 33 46.08 -13.63 -42.87
C ALA A 33 44.84 -12.84 -42.41
N SER A 34 43.72 -13.01 -43.11
CA SER A 34 42.41 -12.42 -42.78
C SER A 34 41.65 -13.17 -41.67
N GLY A 35 42.37 -13.82 -40.73
CA GLY A 35 41.79 -14.74 -39.74
C GLY A 35 42.14 -14.40 -38.29
N ASN A 36 41.16 -14.57 -37.39
CA ASN A 36 41.16 -14.23 -35.96
C ASN A 36 42.16 -14.99 -35.04
N LYS A 37 43.13 -15.76 -35.55
CA LYS A 37 44.07 -16.52 -34.70
C LYS A 37 45.30 -15.68 -34.35
N SER A 38 45.35 -15.20 -33.11
CA SER A 38 46.49 -14.48 -32.53
C SER A 38 47.44 -15.47 -31.83
N TRP A 39 48.63 -15.69 -32.39
CA TRP A 39 49.70 -16.43 -31.73
C TRP A 39 50.68 -15.47 -31.05
N SER A 40 51.27 -15.91 -29.94
CA SER A 40 52.32 -15.18 -29.26
C SER A 40 53.70 -15.46 -29.89
N PRO A 41 54.67 -14.53 -29.81
CA PRO A 41 56.05 -14.75 -30.27
C PRO A 41 56.72 -15.99 -29.68
N SER A 42 56.46 -16.28 -28.41
CA SER A 42 57.03 -17.45 -27.72
C SER A 42 56.42 -18.75 -28.25
N THR A 43 55.13 -18.76 -28.59
CA THR A 43 54.47 -19.91 -29.23
C THR A 43 55.15 -20.23 -30.56
N ILE A 44 55.34 -19.24 -31.45
CA ILE A 44 55.96 -19.47 -32.75
C ILE A 44 57.41 -19.93 -32.60
N SER A 45 58.17 -19.30 -31.69
CA SER A 45 59.56 -19.69 -31.41
C SER A 45 59.65 -21.13 -30.92
N SER A 46 58.72 -21.56 -30.06
CA SER A 46 58.61 -22.93 -29.60
C SER A 46 58.33 -23.88 -30.78
N GLN A 47 57.32 -23.59 -31.60
CA GLN A 47 57.00 -24.44 -32.76
C GLN A 47 58.14 -24.52 -33.78
N LEU A 48 58.89 -23.43 -33.98
CA LEU A 48 60.04 -23.41 -34.88
C LEU A 48 61.18 -24.29 -34.35
N ASN A 49 61.46 -24.22 -33.05
CA ASN A 49 62.43 -25.10 -32.40
C ASN A 49 61.99 -26.57 -32.47
N ARG A 50 60.69 -26.86 -32.29
CA ARG A 50 60.12 -28.20 -32.46
C ARG A 50 60.29 -28.68 -33.91
N LEU A 51 60.00 -27.83 -34.90
CA LEU A 51 60.12 -28.13 -36.33
C LEU A 51 61.58 -28.48 -36.73
N VAL A 52 62.54 -27.69 -36.26
CA VAL A 52 63.97 -27.90 -36.56
C VAL A 52 64.49 -29.22 -35.97
N LYS A 53 63.85 -29.72 -34.91
CA LYS A 53 64.12 -31.03 -34.30
C LYS A 53 63.29 -32.16 -34.93
N ASP A 54 62.65 -31.92 -36.07
CA ASP A 54 61.74 -32.85 -36.74
C ASP A 54 60.61 -33.36 -35.82
N GLN A 55 60.15 -32.54 -34.85
CA GLN A 55 59.05 -32.91 -33.98
C GLN A 55 57.69 -32.66 -34.66
N GLU A 56 56.77 -33.60 -34.47
CA GLU A 56 55.41 -33.64 -35.04
C GLU A 56 54.65 -32.30 -34.92
N GLN A 57 54.69 -31.66 -33.75
CA GLN A 57 53.94 -30.42 -33.50
C GLN A 57 54.44 -29.26 -34.34
N GLY A 58 55.77 -29.07 -34.42
CA GLY A 58 56.37 -28.02 -35.24
C GLY A 58 56.13 -28.27 -36.72
N LEU A 59 56.22 -29.52 -37.15
CA LEU A 59 55.94 -29.92 -38.53
C LEU A 59 54.50 -29.59 -38.94
N ARG A 60 53.51 -29.97 -38.12
CA ARG A 60 52.09 -29.68 -38.39
C ARG A 60 51.79 -28.19 -38.33
N PHE A 61 52.34 -27.49 -37.33
CA PHE A 61 52.14 -26.05 -37.19
C PHE A 61 52.54 -25.29 -38.46
N PHE A 62 53.68 -25.61 -39.07
CA PHE A 62 54.10 -24.88 -40.27
C PHE A 62 53.56 -25.48 -41.57
N PHE A 63 53.42 -26.81 -41.69
CA PHE A 63 53.19 -27.44 -43.00
C PHE A 63 51.83 -28.09 -43.20
N GLN A 64 50.98 -28.21 -42.17
CA GLN A 64 49.59 -28.65 -42.37
C GLN A 64 48.76 -27.62 -43.16
N ASP A 65 49.13 -26.33 -43.05
CA ASP A 65 48.65 -25.28 -43.94
C ASP A 65 49.81 -24.89 -44.87
N ARG A 66 49.64 -25.13 -46.16
CA ARG A 66 50.67 -24.81 -47.16
C ARG A 66 51.03 -23.32 -47.18
N THR A 67 50.12 -22.45 -46.77
CA THR A 67 50.32 -21.00 -46.66
C THR A 67 51.28 -20.65 -45.52
N ARG A 68 51.13 -21.31 -44.36
CA ARG A 68 52.04 -21.15 -43.20
C ARG A 68 53.46 -21.58 -43.57
N GLY A 69 53.58 -22.69 -44.30
CA GLY A 69 54.86 -23.25 -44.73
C GLY A 69 55.52 -22.40 -45.81
N ALA A 70 54.75 -21.89 -46.78
CA ALA A 70 55.25 -20.97 -47.80
C ALA A 70 55.78 -19.68 -47.17
N LEU A 71 55.06 -19.15 -46.17
CA LEU A 71 55.50 -17.97 -45.43
C LEU A 71 56.80 -18.24 -44.65
N LEU A 72 56.95 -19.43 -44.07
CA LEU A 72 58.18 -19.81 -43.40
C LEU A 72 59.35 -19.86 -44.39
N PHE A 73 59.15 -20.44 -45.57
CA PHE A 73 60.18 -20.46 -46.61
C PHE A 73 60.53 -19.07 -47.14
N GLU A 74 59.57 -18.16 -47.21
CA GLU A 74 59.80 -16.75 -47.57
C GLU A 74 60.67 -16.04 -46.52
N VAL A 75 60.33 -16.18 -45.23
CA VAL A 75 61.15 -15.64 -44.12
C VAL A 75 62.56 -16.23 -44.17
N LEU A 76 62.67 -17.52 -44.47
CA LEU A 76 63.94 -18.22 -44.57
C LEU A 76 64.71 -17.95 -45.88
N ARG A 77 64.15 -17.15 -46.80
CA ARG A 77 64.73 -16.82 -48.12
C ARG A 77 65.15 -18.07 -48.91
N VAL A 78 64.36 -19.14 -48.83
CA VAL A 78 64.63 -20.38 -49.55
C VAL A 78 64.50 -20.11 -51.07
N PRO A 79 65.46 -20.56 -51.91
CA PRO A 79 65.37 -20.42 -53.36
C PRO A 79 64.11 -21.08 -53.94
N GLU A 80 63.43 -20.42 -54.88
CA GLU A 80 62.19 -20.94 -55.49
C GLU A 80 62.33 -22.35 -56.08
N ALA A 81 63.51 -22.66 -56.65
CA ALA A 81 63.82 -23.97 -57.22
C ALA A 81 63.82 -25.12 -56.20
N GLU A 82 64.02 -24.83 -54.91
CA GLU A 82 64.08 -25.84 -53.83
C GLU A 82 62.75 -26.01 -53.10
N LEU A 83 61.79 -25.08 -53.26
CA LEU A 83 60.50 -25.11 -52.59
C LEU A 83 59.71 -26.41 -52.84
N PRO A 84 59.59 -26.94 -54.07
CA PRO A 84 58.85 -28.18 -54.31
C PRO A 84 59.45 -29.36 -53.52
N ALA A 85 60.77 -29.49 -53.50
CA ALA A 85 61.45 -30.57 -52.80
C ALA A 85 61.32 -30.46 -51.28
N LEU A 86 61.29 -29.25 -50.70
CA LEU A 86 61.04 -29.05 -49.27
C LEU A 86 59.58 -29.30 -48.90
N PHE A 87 58.62 -28.92 -49.75
CA PHE A 87 57.22 -29.27 -49.54
C PHE A 87 57.00 -30.78 -49.65
N ASP A 88 57.67 -31.47 -50.59
CA ASP A 88 57.61 -32.93 -50.69
C ASP A 88 58.19 -33.61 -49.45
N LEU A 89 59.30 -33.09 -48.91
CA LEU A 89 59.87 -33.57 -47.64
C LEU A 89 58.93 -33.33 -46.46
N ALA A 90 58.27 -32.17 -46.41
CA ALA A 90 57.27 -31.86 -45.39
C ALA A 90 56.04 -32.76 -45.52
N GLU A 91 55.56 -33.04 -46.74
CA GLU A 91 54.43 -33.91 -46.99
C GLU A 91 54.75 -35.38 -46.65
N GLN A 92 55.96 -35.85 -46.98
CA GLN A 92 56.45 -37.17 -46.58
C GLN A 92 56.55 -37.29 -45.06
N ALA A 93 57.10 -36.29 -44.39
CA ALA A 93 57.18 -36.26 -42.93
C ALA A 93 55.79 -36.21 -42.28
N LEU A 94 54.84 -35.44 -42.84
CA LEU A 94 53.46 -35.40 -42.35
C LEU A 94 52.74 -36.73 -42.56
N LYS A 95 53.00 -37.44 -43.67
CA LYS A 95 52.46 -38.78 -43.94
C LYS A 95 53.01 -39.83 -42.98
N SER A 96 54.28 -39.74 -42.59
CA SER A 96 54.87 -40.68 -41.60
C SER A 96 54.35 -40.47 -40.18
N GLU A 97 53.94 -39.26 -39.81
CA GLU A 97 53.40 -38.93 -38.48
C GLU A 97 51.91 -39.28 -38.31
N GLY A 98 51.21 -39.60 -39.41
CA GLY A 98 49.78 -39.92 -39.42
C GLY A 98 48.89 -38.71 -39.11
N ALA A 99 47.56 -38.94 -39.07
CA ALA A 99 46.58 -37.88 -38.78
C ALA A 99 46.63 -37.43 -37.30
N PRO A 100 46.39 -36.14 -36.99
CA PRO A 100 46.34 -35.63 -35.61
C PRO A 100 45.16 -36.22 -34.84
N ALA A 101 45.30 -36.31 -33.52
CA ALA A 101 44.22 -36.75 -32.64
C ALA A 101 43.05 -35.75 -32.68
N ARG A 102 41.85 -36.26 -32.95
CA ARG A 102 40.60 -35.49 -32.86
C ARG A 102 40.13 -35.38 -31.41
N ILE A 103 40.35 -36.43 -30.61
CA ILE A 103 40.08 -36.43 -29.17
C ILE A 103 41.33 -36.87 -28.42
N ILE A 104 41.66 -36.12 -27.37
CA ILE A 104 42.66 -36.46 -26.38
C ILE A 104 41.91 -36.80 -25.09
N ILE A 105 42.06 -38.03 -24.61
CA ILE A 105 41.47 -38.50 -23.36
C ILE A 105 42.58 -38.51 -22.32
N ASP A 106 42.48 -37.65 -21.31
CA ASP A 106 43.34 -37.69 -20.14
C ASP A 106 42.73 -38.58 -19.07
N ALA A 107 43.12 -39.86 -19.06
CA ALA A 107 42.66 -40.81 -18.05
C ALA A 107 43.48 -40.77 -16.74
N THR A 108 44.57 -40.00 -16.73
CA THR A 108 45.46 -39.90 -15.57
C THR A 108 44.81 -39.12 -14.42
N GLY A 109 43.82 -38.28 -14.73
CA GLY A 109 42.99 -37.56 -13.76
C GLY A 109 42.12 -38.44 -12.87
N TRP A 110 41.83 -39.69 -13.27
CA TRP A 110 41.04 -40.65 -12.48
C TRP A 110 41.92 -41.67 -11.77
N ARG A 111 43.05 -41.24 -11.19
CA ARG A 111 44.08 -42.10 -10.58
C ARG A 111 43.57 -43.02 -9.46
N TRP A 112 42.55 -42.61 -8.72
CA TRP A 112 41.91 -43.40 -7.67
C TRP A 112 41.11 -44.62 -8.21
N SER A 113 41.01 -44.75 -9.54
CA SER A 113 40.31 -45.85 -10.20
C SER A 113 41.20 -47.03 -10.62
N VAL A 114 42.47 -47.13 -10.21
CA VAL A 114 43.32 -48.28 -10.60
C VAL A 114 42.69 -49.63 -10.20
N GLU A 115 41.96 -49.70 -9.09
CA GLU A 115 41.18 -50.89 -8.68
C GLU A 115 39.96 -51.18 -9.57
N LYS A 116 39.48 -50.16 -10.29
CA LYS A 116 38.30 -50.19 -11.17
C LYS A 116 38.65 -49.86 -12.62
N ALA A 117 39.91 -50.02 -13.00
CA ALA A 117 40.42 -49.67 -14.32
C ALA A 117 39.63 -50.40 -15.42
N ASP A 118 39.24 -51.65 -15.18
CA ASP A 118 38.41 -52.44 -16.10
C ASP A 118 37.07 -51.76 -16.43
N VAL A 119 36.42 -51.16 -15.42
CA VAL A 119 35.12 -50.47 -15.58
C VAL A 119 35.32 -49.14 -16.31
N LEU A 120 36.37 -48.39 -15.96
CA LEU A 120 36.73 -47.14 -16.65
C LEU A 120 37.00 -47.42 -18.14
N PHE A 121 37.84 -48.42 -18.46
CA PHE A 121 38.15 -48.77 -19.84
C PHE A 121 36.93 -49.29 -20.60
N ALA A 122 36.03 -50.04 -19.95
CA ALA A 122 34.77 -50.44 -20.56
C ALA A 122 33.91 -49.23 -20.95
N GLU A 123 33.78 -48.25 -20.06
CA GLU A 123 33.02 -47.01 -20.33
C GLU A 123 33.67 -46.13 -21.39
N LEU A 124 35.00 -45.92 -21.32
CA LEU A 124 35.76 -45.21 -22.36
C LEU A 124 35.57 -45.89 -23.72
N LYS A 125 35.62 -47.22 -23.76
CA LYS A 125 35.43 -48.00 -24.98
C LYS A 125 34.04 -47.79 -25.56
N ARG A 126 33.01 -47.88 -24.71
CA ARG A 126 31.59 -47.75 -25.07
C ARG A 126 31.26 -46.34 -25.58
N LEU A 127 31.70 -45.31 -24.87
CA LEU A 127 31.28 -43.92 -25.12
C LEU A 127 32.10 -43.21 -26.20
N LEU A 128 33.40 -43.50 -26.29
CA LEU A 128 34.33 -42.66 -27.06
C LEU A 128 35.01 -43.44 -28.18
N ILE A 129 35.45 -44.67 -27.88
CA ILE A 129 36.40 -45.37 -28.74
C ILE A 129 35.71 -46.19 -29.83
N MET A 130 34.50 -46.71 -29.62
CA MET A 130 33.80 -47.47 -30.67
C MET A 130 33.22 -46.59 -31.77
N GLU A 131 32.80 -45.38 -31.46
CA GLU A 131 32.11 -44.49 -32.40
C GLU A 131 33.01 -43.40 -33.01
N GLY A 132 34.20 -43.16 -32.45
CA GLY A 132 35.05 -42.03 -32.85
C GLY A 132 34.48 -40.69 -32.35
N PRO A 133 35.05 -39.53 -32.73
CA PRO A 133 35.87 -39.30 -33.91
C PRO A 133 37.34 -39.70 -33.75
N TYR A 134 37.83 -40.49 -34.71
CA TYR A 134 39.23 -40.92 -34.80
C TYR A 134 40.09 -39.92 -35.57
N PRO A 135 41.42 -39.90 -35.35
CA PRO A 135 42.17 -40.68 -34.35
C PRO A 135 41.94 -40.21 -32.91
N ILE A 136 41.99 -41.12 -31.94
CA ILE A 136 41.90 -40.81 -30.50
C ILE A 136 43.27 -41.06 -29.86
N THR A 137 43.73 -40.15 -29.00
CA THR A 137 44.89 -40.38 -28.13
C THR A 137 44.43 -40.55 -26.69
N LEU A 138 44.80 -41.66 -26.08
CA LEU A 138 44.51 -42.00 -24.69
C LEU A 138 45.79 -41.86 -23.86
N LEU A 139 45.81 -40.88 -22.95
CA LEU A 139 46.89 -40.67 -21.99
C LEU A 139 46.58 -41.44 -20.72
N ILE A 140 47.49 -42.32 -20.35
CA ILE A 140 47.31 -43.29 -19.26
C ILE A 140 48.59 -43.41 -18.45
N LEU A 141 48.43 -43.68 -17.17
CA LEU A 141 49.55 -43.98 -16.28
C LEU A 141 50.11 -45.38 -16.58
N GLU A 142 51.40 -45.60 -16.30
CA GLU A 142 52.06 -46.90 -16.46
C GLU A 142 51.29 -48.03 -15.72
N ASP A 143 50.77 -47.76 -14.51
CA ASP A 143 49.98 -48.72 -13.73
C ASP A 143 48.55 -48.97 -14.27
N GLN A 144 47.98 -48.01 -14.99
CA GLN A 144 46.72 -48.17 -15.72
C GLN A 144 46.94 -48.97 -17.01
N TYR A 145 48.08 -48.81 -17.67
CA TYR A 145 48.43 -49.51 -18.90
C TYR A 145 48.55 -51.02 -18.69
N ASP A 146 49.13 -51.46 -17.56
CA ASP A 146 49.20 -52.88 -17.18
C ASP A 146 47.82 -53.56 -17.11
N LYS A 147 46.75 -52.78 -16.92
CA LYS A 147 45.37 -53.25 -16.84
C LYS A 147 44.56 -53.00 -18.12
N LEU A 148 45.18 -52.52 -19.20
CA LEU A 148 44.48 -52.22 -20.44
C LEU A 148 43.94 -53.52 -21.08
N PRO A 149 42.62 -53.65 -21.35
CA PRO A 149 42.07 -54.86 -21.94
C PRO A 149 42.54 -55.07 -23.39
N ARG A 150 42.91 -56.30 -23.76
CA ARG A 150 43.25 -56.71 -25.16
C ARG A 150 42.19 -56.38 -26.21
N SER A 151 40.97 -56.09 -25.76
CA SER A 151 39.88 -55.66 -26.63
C SER A 151 40.12 -54.30 -27.32
N PHE A 152 41.20 -53.59 -26.94
CA PHE A 152 41.68 -52.35 -27.55
C PHE A 152 42.67 -52.60 -28.71
N ASP A 153 43.39 -53.73 -28.74
CA ASP A 153 44.40 -54.07 -29.77
C ASP A 153 43.89 -53.93 -31.22
N PRO A 154 42.67 -54.36 -31.58
CA PRO A 154 42.18 -54.22 -32.96
C PRO A 154 41.99 -52.76 -33.41
N LEU A 155 41.81 -51.84 -32.46
CA LEU A 155 41.66 -50.41 -32.74
C LEU A 155 43.03 -49.74 -32.93
N MET A 156 44.06 -50.24 -32.24
CA MET A 156 45.44 -49.81 -32.40
C MET A 156 45.98 -50.24 -33.76
N ASN A 157 45.72 -51.50 -34.15
CA ASN A 157 46.11 -52.03 -35.46
C ASN A 157 45.43 -51.34 -36.65
N LYS A 158 44.33 -50.63 -36.40
CA LYS A 158 43.60 -49.82 -37.40
C LYS A 158 43.95 -48.33 -37.32
N GLU A 159 44.97 -47.96 -36.55
CA GLU A 159 45.42 -46.58 -36.29
C GLU A 159 44.32 -45.64 -35.73
N LYS A 160 43.25 -46.21 -35.18
CA LYS A 160 42.11 -45.47 -34.63
C LYS A 160 42.41 -44.93 -33.23
N LEU A 161 43.21 -45.64 -32.46
CA LEU A 161 43.58 -45.32 -31.08
C LEU A 161 45.10 -45.36 -30.91
N ARG A 162 45.64 -44.35 -30.24
CA ARG A 162 47.03 -44.27 -29.80
C ARG A 162 47.06 -44.16 -28.28
N TYR A 163 47.98 -44.85 -27.64
CA TYR A 163 48.22 -44.73 -26.20
C TYR A 163 49.54 -44.02 -25.95
N GLN A 164 49.59 -43.20 -24.92
CA GLN A 164 50.82 -42.57 -24.44
C GLN A 164 50.91 -42.80 -22.94
N GLU A 165 51.91 -43.58 -22.55
CA GLU A 165 52.22 -43.92 -21.17
C GLU A 165 52.98 -42.77 -20.52
N VAL A 166 52.55 -42.38 -19.32
CA VAL A 166 53.18 -41.34 -18.51
C VAL A 166 53.32 -41.80 -17.06
N LYS A 167 54.26 -41.21 -16.32
CA LYS A 167 54.54 -41.63 -14.93
C LYS A 167 53.66 -40.95 -13.91
N THR A 168 53.24 -39.71 -14.18
CA THR A 168 52.45 -38.90 -13.25
C THR A 168 51.27 -38.23 -13.93
N PRO A 169 50.18 -37.94 -13.19
CA PRO A 169 49.06 -37.18 -13.72
C PRO A 169 49.45 -35.79 -14.25
N GLU A 170 50.47 -35.17 -13.66
CA GLU A 170 50.99 -33.87 -14.10
C GLU A 170 51.62 -33.98 -15.49
N GLN A 171 52.44 -35.01 -15.73
CA GLN A 171 53.00 -35.30 -17.06
C GLN A 171 51.89 -35.62 -18.07
N GLY A 172 50.87 -36.38 -17.65
CA GLY A 172 49.69 -36.66 -18.47
C GLY A 172 48.98 -35.38 -18.89
N TRP A 173 48.75 -34.46 -17.95
CA TRP A 173 48.08 -33.20 -18.23
C TRP A 173 48.91 -32.25 -19.11
N GLU A 174 50.21 -32.10 -18.85
CA GLU A 174 51.11 -31.34 -19.73
C GLU A 174 51.06 -31.90 -21.15
N ARG A 175 51.10 -33.23 -21.28
CA ARG A 175 51.02 -33.90 -22.57
C ARG A 175 49.66 -33.73 -23.24
N ALA A 176 48.56 -33.74 -22.48
CA ALA A 176 47.23 -33.46 -22.99
C ALA A 176 47.14 -32.06 -23.58
N GLN A 177 47.71 -31.07 -22.90
CA GLN A 177 47.79 -29.69 -23.38
C GLN A 177 48.60 -29.59 -24.67
N GLU A 178 49.79 -30.20 -24.72
CA GLU A 178 50.65 -30.21 -25.92
C GLU A 178 49.97 -30.86 -27.13
N LEU A 179 49.31 -32.00 -26.94
CA LEU A 179 48.62 -32.72 -28.01
C LEU A 179 47.37 -31.97 -28.47
N ALA A 180 46.73 -31.25 -27.57
CA ALA A 180 45.58 -30.45 -27.89
C ALA A 180 45.99 -29.25 -28.76
N GLU A 181 47.01 -28.46 -28.39
CA GLU A 181 47.41 -27.13 -28.90
C GLU A 181 46.68 -26.61 -30.17
N GLU A 182 46.65 -27.32 -31.30
CA GLU A 182 46.04 -26.83 -32.54
C GLU A 182 44.52 -27.09 -32.74
N GLN A 183 43.98 -28.29 -32.47
CA GLN A 183 42.60 -28.66 -32.86
C GLN A 183 41.90 -29.76 -32.01
N GLY A 184 42.60 -30.43 -31.09
CA GLY A 184 42.04 -31.58 -30.37
C GLY A 184 40.98 -31.20 -29.33
N LEU A 185 39.91 -31.99 -29.22
CA LEU A 185 38.99 -31.96 -28.08
C LEU A 185 39.63 -32.69 -26.89
N VAL A 186 39.69 -32.05 -25.73
CA VAL A 186 40.25 -32.65 -24.51
C VAL A 186 39.12 -33.14 -23.62
N LEU A 187 39.09 -34.45 -23.39
CA LEU A 187 38.24 -35.07 -22.38
C LEU A 187 39.07 -35.31 -21.12
N SER A 188 38.72 -34.63 -20.03
CA SER A 188 39.45 -34.71 -18.75
C SER A 188 38.59 -34.26 -17.58
N ALA A 189 38.94 -34.75 -16.39
CA ALA A 189 38.45 -34.22 -15.12
C ALA A 189 39.08 -32.88 -14.74
N ARG A 190 40.17 -32.48 -15.39
CA ARG A 190 40.84 -31.19 -15.17
C ARG A 190 40.26 -30.15 -16.13
N GLN A 191 40.04 -28.93 -15.62
CA GLN A 191 39.59 -27.80 -16.43
C GLN A 191 40.62 -27.45 -17.50
N PHE A 192 40.22 -27.58 -18.77
CA PHE A 192 41.05 -27.16 -19.90
C PHE A 192 40.88 -25.65 -20.17
N PRO A 193 41.95 -24.88 -20.45
CA PRO A 193 41.88 -23.43 -20.59
C PRO A 193 40.89 -22.95 -21.68
N GLU A 194 40.84 -23.63 -22.83
CA GLU A 194 39.88 -23.34 -23.89
C GLU A 194 38.55 -24.09 -23.67
N PHE A 195 37.55 -23.40 -23.12
CA PHE A 195 36.24 -23.98 -22.80
C PHE A 195 35.57 -24.73 -23.98
N GLU A 196 35.64 -24.18 -25.19
CA GLU A 196 35.10 -24.80 -26.43
C GLU A 196 35.72 -26.15 -26.80
N ARG A 197 36.81 -26.50 -26.12
CA ARG A 197 37.61 -27.70 -26.38
C ARG A 197 37.66 -28.61 -25.17
N TRP A 198 36.97 -28.25 -24.10
CA TRP A 198 36.90 -29.02 -22.88
C TRP A 198 35.61 -29.83 -22.84
N LEU A 199 35.74 -31.14 -22.92
CA LEU A 199 34.66 -32.05 -22.58
C LEU A 199 34.91 -32.54 -21.15
N ALA A 200 34.26 -31.90 -20.18
CA ALA A 200 34.43 -32.24 -18.77
C ALA A 200 33.95 -33.68 -18.54
N ALA A 201 34.72 -34.45 -17.77
CA ALA A 201 34.42 -35.85 -17.56
C ALA A 201 34.79 -36.33 -16.15
N ASP A 202 33.81 -36.91 -15.47
CA ASP A 202 33.96 -37.46 -14.13
C ASP A 202 33.63 -38.95 -14.15
N PHE A 203 34.45 -39.75 -13.48
CA PHE A 203 34.23 -41.19 -13.35
C PHE A 203 33.95 -41.56 -11.90
N ASP A 204 32.71 -41.85 -11.53
CA ASP A 204 32.34 -42.16 -10.13
C ASP A 204 32.75 -43.58 -9.65
N GLY A 205 33.50 -44.31 -10.47
CA GLY A 205 33.83 -45.71 -10.21
C GLY A 205 32.77 -46.70 -10.72
N ARG A 206 31.75 -46.25 -11.47
CA ARG A 206 30.76 -47.10 -12.14
C ARG A 206 30.48 -46.63 -13.56
N THR A 207 30.34 -45.32 -13.75
CA THR A 207 29.97 -44.70 -15.01
C THR A 207 30.84 -43.49 -15.29
N LEU A 208 31.10 -43.25 -16.58
CA LEU A 208 31.78 -42.04 -17.03
C LEU A 208 30.72 -41.01 -17.44
N LEU A 209 30.62 -39.94 -16.66
CA LEU A 209 29.75 -38.81 -16.96
C LEU A 209 30.54 -37.80 -17.80
N ILE A 210 29.86 -37.21 -18.79
CA ILE A 210 30.44 -36.18 -19.65
C ILE A 210 29.52 -34.96 -19.71
N GLU A 211 30.13 -33.78 -19.73
CA GLU A 211 29.43 -32.51 -19.87
C GLU A 211 30.14 -31.63 -20.93
N PRO A 212 29.42 -31.13 -21.94
CA PRO A 212 27.99 -31.32 -22.19
C PRO A 212 27.66 -32.76 -22.61
N THR A 213 26.47 -33.26 -22.22
CA THR A 213 26.06 -34.66 -22.46
C THR A 213 26.05 -35.05 -23.95
N ASN A 214 25.70 -34.12 -24.83
CA ASN A 214 25.75 -34.27 -26.29
C ASN A 214 27.04 -33.73 -26.93
N GLY A 215 28.08 -33.44 -26.13
CA GLY A 215 29.31 -32.79 -26.57
C GLY A 215 30.05 -33.57 -27.67
N LEU A 216 30.02 -34.90 -27.61
CA LEU A 216 30.65 -35.74 -28.64
C LEU A 216 29.95 -35.61 -30.00
N GLU A 217 28.62 -35.60 -30.01
CA GLU A 217 27.83 -35.43 -31.24
C GLU A 217 28.02 -34.03 -31.82
N LEU A 218 27.99 -33.00 -30.97
CA LEU A 218 28.28 -31.62 -31.36
C LEU A 218 29.68 -31.48 -31.96
N PHE A 219 30.69 -32.09 -31.33
CA PHE A 219 32.04 -32.06 -31.86
C PHE A 219 32.19 -32.84 -33.18
N ARG A 220 31.50 -33.97 -33.35
CA ARG A 220 31.49 -34.73 -34.63
C ARG A 220 30.91 -33.91 -35.78
N THR A 221 29.84 -33.16 -35.51
CA THR A 221 29.09 -32.38 -36.51
C THR A 221 29.68 -31.00 -36.77
N GLN A 222 30.16 -30.31 -35.74
CA GLN A 222 30.59 -28.90 -35.79
C GLN A 222 32.11 -28.70 -35.65
N GLY A 223 32.85 -29.75 -35.24
CA GLY A 223 34.30 -29.68 -35.04
C GLY A 223 34.76 -28.90 -33.79
N ARG A 224 33.83 -28.43 -32.95
CA ARG A 224 34.08 -27.72 -31.68
C ARG A 224 32.86 -27.83 -30.75
N LEU A 225 33.05 -27.58 -29.46
CA LEU A 225 31.93 -27.42 -28.53
C LEU A 225 31.38 -25.99 -28.55
N PRO A 226 30.14 -25.76 -28.08
CA PRO A 226 29.60 -24.41 -27.90
C PRO A 226 30.45 -23.58 -26.94
N SER A 227 30.71 -22.33 -27.31
CA SER A 227 31.42 -21.36 -26.48
C SER A 227 30.58 -20.93 -25.28
N LEU A 228 31.22 -20.31 -24.29
CA LEU A 228 30.48 -19.55 -23.29
C LEU A 228 29.79 -18.36 -23.95
N GLU A 229 28.64 -17.97 -23.43
CA GLU A 229 27.94 -16.77 -23.89
C GLU A 229 28.79 -15.51 -23.64
N PRO A 230 28.75 -14.54 -24.57
CA PRO A 230 29.43 -13.26 -24.37
C PRO A 230 28.78 -12.50 -23.21
N VAL A 231 29.59 -11.89 -22.35
CA VAL A 231 29.08 -11.12 -21.21
C VAL A 231 28.74 -9.71 -21.68
N THR A 232 27.45 -9.38 -21.64
CA THR A 232 26.90 -8.04 -21.92
C THR A 232 26.91 -7.15 -20.69
N HIS A 233 26.65 -7.73 -19.51
CA HIS A 233 26.59 -7.02 -18.23
C HIS A 233 27.53 -7.68 -17.22
N ASP A 234 28.75 -7.17 -17.07
CA ASP A 234 29.76 -7.75 -16.17
C ASP A 234 29.36 -7.59 -14.70
N LEU A 235 29.29 -8.70 -13.98
CA LEU A 235 28.99 -8.72 -12.55
C LEU A 235 30.04 -7.96 -11.71
N ALA A 236 31.29 -7.88 -12.20
CA ALA A 236 32.38 -7.15 -11.54
C ALA A 236 32.11 -5.64 -11.41
N GLU A 237 31.25 -5.07 -12.26
CA GLU A 237 30.85 -3.66 -12.18
C GLU A 237 29.95 -3.38 -10.97
N LEU A 238 29.15 -4.37 -10.55
CA LEU A 238 28.28 -4.28 -9.39
C LEU A 238 28.98 -4.73 -8.10
N VAL A 239 29.78 -5.79 -8.20
CA VAL A 239 30.53 -6.38 -7.08
C VAL A 239 32.02 -6.43 -7.44
N PRO A 240 32.79 -5.38 -7.09
CA PRO A 240 34.23 -5.36 -7.35
C PRO A 240 34.94 -6.56 -6.73
N LYS A 241 36.02 -7.02 -7.36
CA LYS A 241 36.75 -8.25 -6.98
C LYS A 241 37.16 -8.33 -5.50
N GLN A 242 37.46 -7.19 -4.88
CA GLN A 242 37.83 -7.10 -3.46
C GLN A 242 36.69 -7.43 -2.49
N TYR A 243 35.44 -7.38 -2.95
CA TYR A 243 34.24 -7.73 -2.18
C TYR A 243 33.67 -9.10 -2.57
N ALA A 244 34.35 -9.83 -3.47
CA ALA A 244 33.96 -11.18 -3.84
C ALA A 244 34.23 -12.13 -2.66
N TYR A 245 33.27 -12.99 -2.36
CA TYR A 245 33.41 -13.96 -1.28
C TYR A 245 34.27 -15.13 -1.75
N ARG A 246 35.25 -15.57 -0.95
CA ARG A 246 36.07 -16.73 -1.29
C ARG A 246 35.20 -17.99 -1.24
N SER A 247 34.79 -18.43 -2.42
CA SER A 247 33.81 -19.51 -2.59
C SER A 247 34.51 -20.78 -3.02
N SER A 248 34.14 -21.91 -2.43
CA SER A 248 34.58 -23.23 -2.88
C SER A 248 33.89 -23.58 -4.20
N LEU A 249 34.64 -24.15 -5.12
CA LEU A 249 34.06 -24.71 -6.35
C LEU A 249 33.53 -26.12 -6.09
N PRO A 250 32.53 -26.58 -6.87
CA PRO A 250 32.12 -27.98 -6.87
C PRO A 250 33.32 -28.91 -7.08
N GLU A 251 33.32 -30.09 -6.48
CA GLU A 251 34.43 -31.05 -6.61
C GLU A 251 34.48 -31.70 -8.00
N PHE A 252 33.32 -31.91 -8.61
CA PHE A 252 33.17 -32.59 -9.90
C PHE A 252 33.31 -31.63 -11.09
N SER A 253 34.06 -32.06 -12.10
CA SER A 253 34.38 -31.25 -13.28
C SER A 253 33.15 -30.95 -14.15
N CYS A 254 32.21 -31.88 -14.25
CA CYS A 254 30.96 -31.70 -14.98
C CYS A 254 30.09 -30.61 -14.33
N GLU A 255 30.06 -30.54 -12.99
CA GLU A 255 29.35 -29.49 -12.27
C GLU A 255 30.02 -28.12 -12.44
N GLN A 256 31.35 -28.07 -12.39
CA GLN A 256 32.11 -26.86 -12.70
C GLN A 256 31.81 -26.36 -14.12
N HIS A 257 31.79 -27.26 -15.11
CA HIS A 257 31.48 -26.92 -16.50
C HIS A 257 30.04 -26.36 -16.65
N ARG A 258 29.03 -26.96 -15.99
CA ARG A 258 27.66 -26.40 -15.96
C ARG A 258 27.61 -25.05 -15.26
N LEU A 259 28.30 -24.90 -14.14
CA LEU A 259 28.36 -23.66 -13.39
C LEU A 259 28.99 -22.53 -14.22
N MET A 260 30.06 -22.81 -14.99
CA MET A 260 30.66 -21.83 -15.90
C MET A 260 29.66 -21.31 -16.94
N ARG A 261 28.78 -22.17 -17.46
CA ARG A 261 27.69 -21.76 -18.37
C ARG A 261 26.63 -20.95 -17.64
N ALA A 262 26.17 -21.43 -16.49
CA ALA A 262 25.14 -20.76 -15.71
C ALA A 262 25.56 -19.35 -15.27
N LEU A 263 26.83 -19.15 -14.90
CA LEU A 263 27.39 -17.85 -14.54
C LEU A 263 27.50 -16.87 -15.72
N ARG A 264 27.41 -17.35 -16.96
CA ARG A 264 27.46 -16.54 -18.19
C ARG A 264 26.08 -16.21 -18.75
N SER A 265 25.05 -16.96 -18.35
CA SER A 265 23.65 -16.76 -18.72
C SER A 265 22.92 -15.97 -17.63
N GLU A 266 22.20 -14.92 -18.01
CA GLU A 266 21.45 -14.10 -17.06
C GLU A 266 20.30 -14.90 -16.40
N GLU A 267 19.58 -15.69 -17.20
CA GLU A 267 18.47 -16.52 -16.74
C GLU A 267 18.96 -17.62 -15.78
N ASP A 268 20.01 -18.35 -16.17
CA ASP A 268 20.55 -19.43 -15.35
C ASP A 268 21.19 -18.89 -14.07
N SER A 269 21.86 -17.74 -14.16
CA SER A 269 22.42 -17.06 -12.99
C SER A 269 21.36 -16.69 -11.96
N ALA A 270 20.17 -16.24 -12.40
CA ALA A 270 19.05 -16.00 -11.51
C ALA A 270 18.52 -17.31 -10.90
N GLY A 271 18.54 -18.40 -11.68
CA GLY A 271 18.14 -19.75 -11.25
C GLY A 271 19.04 -20.36 -10.16
N LEU A 272 20.32 -19.94 -10.06
CA LEU A 272 21.26 -20.44 -9.06
C LEU A 272 20.87 -20.11 -7.62
N LYS A 273 20.05 -19.07 -7.39
CA LYS A 273 19.66 -18.58 -6.05
C LYS A 273 20.86 -18.30 -5.13
N LEU A 274 22.00 -17.91 -5.72
CA LEU A 274 23.21 -17.51 -5.02
C LEU A 274 23.36 -15.99 -5.04
N ASN A 275 23.87 -15.42 -3.96
CA ASN A 275 24.13 -13.98 -3.89
C ASN A 275 25.22 -13.55 -4.88
N ALA A 276 25.13 -12.31 -5.37
CA ALA A 276 26.06 -11.70 -6.33
C ALA A 276 27.54 -11.87 -5.94
N SER A 277 27.88 -11.66 -4.67
CA SER A 277 29.27 -11.76 -4.17
C SER A 277 29.83 -13.19 -4.20
N ILE A 278 28.97 -14.20 -4.01
CA ILE A 278 29.34 -15.62 -4.08
C ILE A 278 29.55 -16.00 -5.55
N ARG A 279 28.61 -15.62 -6.43
CA ARG A 279 28.73 -15.87 -7.88
C ARG A 279 29.99 -15.23 -8.45
N GLN A 280 30.30 -13.99 -8.07
CA GLN A 280 31.53 -13.33 -8.46
C GLN A 280 32.78 -14.06 -7.94
N GLY A 281 32.75 -14.56 -6.70
CA GLY A 281 33.81 -15.37 -6.13
C GLY A 281 34.05 -16.68 -6.89
N MET A 282 32.99 -17.38 -7.26
CA MET A 282 33.05 -18.61 -8.06
C MET A 282 33.59 -18.34 -9.47
N ALA A 283 33.15 -17.26 -10.11
CA ALA A 283 33.62 -16.87 -11.44
C ALA A 283 35.13 -16.59 -11.45
N LEU A 284 35.62 -15.87 -10.44
CA LEU A 284 37.05 -15.60 -10.26
C LEU A 284 37.86 -16.88 -10.05
N ALA A 285 37.34 -17.84 -9.27
CA ALA A 285 38.01 -19.12 -9.04
C ALA A 285 38.05 -20.01 -10.30
N LEU A 286 37.03 -19.94 -11.15
CA LEU A 286 36.96 -20.64 -12.44
C LEU A 286 37.70 -19.93 -13.59
N GLY A 287 38.24 -18.74 -13.34
CA GLY A 287 38.94 -17.94 -14.36
C GLY A 287 38.02 -17.35 -15.43
N ILE A 288 36.73 -17.12 -15.12
CA ILE A 288 35.74 -16.54 -16.04
C ILE A 288 35.14 -15.24 -15.51
N THR A 289 34.51 -14.48 -16.41
CA THR A 289 33.68 -13.31 -16.07
C THR A 289 32.23 -13.76 -15.92
N ALA A 290 31.57 -13.43 -14.82
CA ALA A 290 30.14 -13.70 -14.66
C ALA A 290 29.28 -12.54 -15.17
N THR A 291 28.04 -12.84 -15.56
CA THR A 291 27.05 -11.81 -15.86
C THR A 291 26.20 -11.45 -14.64
N SER A 292 25.80 -10.18 -14.54
CA SER A 292 24.82 -9.71 -13.55
C SER A 292 23.40 -10.03 -14.00
N THR A 293 22.50 -10.21 -13.04
CA THR A 293 21.06 -10.35 -13.28
C THR A 293 20.37 -8.98 -13.32
N SER A 294 19.23 -8.88 -13.98
CA SER A 294 18.39 -7.67 -13.98
C SER A 294 18.03 -7.20 -12.57
N ARG A 295 17.81 -8.13 -11.64
CA ARG A 295 17.51 -7.82 -10.25
C ARG A 295 18.70 -7.18 -9.55
N GLU A 296 19.90 -7.74 -9.66
CA GLU A 296 21.11 -7.18 -9.03
C GLU A 296 21.44 -5.79 -9.59
N ARG A 297 21.23 -5.56 -10.89
CA ARG A 297 21.37 -4.23 -11.49
C ARG A 297 20.38 -3.24 -10.88
N THR A 298 19.14 -3.66 -10.68
CA THR A 298 18.10 -2.83 -10.04
C THR A 298 18.46 -2.53 -8.59
N GLU A 299 18.87 -3.53 -7.81
CA GLU A 299 19.31 -3.35 -6.42
C GLU A 299 20.51 -2.40 -6.31
N ALA A 300 21.49 -2.50 -7.22
CA ALA A 300 22.62 -1.57 -7.27
C ALA A 300 22.20 -0.13 -7.61
N GLN A 301 21.27 0.03 -8.56
CA GLN A 301 20.69 1.34 -8.90
C GLN A 301 19.91 1.95 -7.73
N ILE A 302 19.15 1.14 -6.99
CA ILE A 302 18.43 1.54 -5.78
C ILE A 302 19.42 1.95 -4.68
N GLY A 303 20.50 1.19 -4.48
CA GLY A 303 21.56 1.54 -3.53
C GLY A 303 22.25 2.87 -3.85
N ALA A 304 22.44 3.19 -5.13
CA ALA A 304 22.96 4.48 -5.57
C ALA A 304 21.97 5.63 -5.31
N LEU A 305 20.67 5.38 -5.51
CA LEU A 305 19.59 6.35 -5.32
C LEU A 305 19.52 6.88 -3.87
N THR A 306 19.88 6.07 -2.87
CA THR A 306 19.91 6.49 -1.46
C THR A 306 20.75 7.76 -1.22
N ARG A 307 21.79 8.02 -2.03
CA ARG A 307 22.62 9.23 -1.90
C ARG A 307 22.02 10.45 -2.59
N GLU A 308 21.11 10.25 -3.53
CA GLU A 308 20.43 11.32 -4.29
C GLU A 308 19.14 11.79 -3.62
N LEU A 309 18.52 10.94 -2.80
CA LEU A 309 17.24 11.25 -2.16
C LEU A 309 17.41 12.24 -1.00
N PRO A 310 16.51 13.23 -0.87
CA PRO A 310 16.50 14.15 0.27
C PRO A 310 15.92 13.51 1.54
N VAL A 311 15.52 12.23 1.47
CA VAL A 311 14.88 11.46 2.54
C VAL A 311 15.48 10.07 2.62
N GLU A 312 15.42 9.48 3.81
CA GLU A 312 15.91 8.13 4.04
C GLU A 312 15.06 7.11 3.27
N LEU A 313 15.73 6.22 2.51
CA LEU A 313 15.08 5.11 1.82
C LEU A 313 14.91 3.95 2.81
N THR A 314 13.66 3.65 3.15
CA THR A 314 13.33 2.58 4.09
C THR A 314 12.77 1.37 3.35
N GLN A 315 13.13 0.16 3.79
CA GLN A 315 12.56 -1.07 3.22
C GLN A 315 11.21 -1.36 3.90
N GLY A 316 10.19 -1.75 3.12
CA GLY A 316 8.86 -2.03 3.63
C GLY A 316 8.10 -3.08 2.82
N SER A 317 6.96 -3.51 3.35
CA SER A 317 6.03 -4.42 2.67
C SER A 317 5.00 -3.68 1.82
N ALA A 318 4.30 -4.40 0.94
CA ALA A 318 3.15 -3.87 0.20
C ALA A 318 2.05 -3.32 1.14
N THR A 319 1.86 -3.97 2.30
CA THR A 319 0.93 -3.51 3.33
C THR A 319 1.39 -2.19 3.95
N ASP A 320 2.70 -2.03 4.20
CA ASP A 320 3.25 -0.78 4.71
C ASP A 320 3.05 0.37 3.70
N LEU A 321 3.27 0.11 2.42
CA LEU A 321 3.00 1.09 1.36
C LEU A 321 1.53 1.51 1.37
N GLN A 322 0.60 0.55 1.40
CA GLN A 322 -0.83 0.83 1.39
C GLN A 322 -1.23 1.70 2.60
N ASN A 323 -0.75 1.34 3.80
CA ASN A 323 -1.00 2.11 5.02
C ASN A 323 -0.46 3.56 4.91
N ARG A 324 0.73 3.74 4.32
CA ARG A 324 1.32 5.08 4.12
C ARG A 324 0.56 5.91 3.08
N LEU A 325 0.10 5.28 2.00
CA LEU A 325 -0.73 5.95 0.98
C LEU A 325 -2.08 6.39 1.56
N GLU A 326 -2.73 5.53 2.35
CA GLU A 326 -3.97 5.87 3.05
C GLU A 326 -3.76 7.00 4.05
N GLN A 327 -2.67 6.96 4.82
CA GLN A 327 -2.31 8.04 5.74
C GLN A 327 -2.08 9.36 5.00
N ALA A 328 -1.37 9.35 3.86
CA ALA A 328 -1.11 10.53 3.04
C ALA A 328 -2.39 11.14 2.42
N ARG A 329 -3.40 10.30 2.14
CA ARG A 329 -4.73 10.78 1.72
C ARG A 329 -5.51 11.43 2.86
N ARG A 330 -5.33 10.97 4.11
CA ARG A 330 -6.04 11.51 5.28
C ARG A 330 -5.40 12.80 5.81
N ARG A 331 -4.07 12.90 5.76
CA ARG A 331 -3.32 14.07 6.25
C ARG A 331 -2.08 14.33 5.43
N ARG A 332 -1.60 15.57 5.53
CA ARG A 332 -0.32 15.97 4.94
C ARG A 332 0.82 15.20 5.62
N THR A 333 1.38 14.24 4.90
CA THR A 333 2.61 13.54 5.32
C THR A 333 3.82 14.25 4.73
N GLY A 334 4.91 14.29 5.49
CA GLY A 334 6.21 14.71 4.97
C GLY A 334 6.72 13.78 3.85
N PRO A 335 7.79 14.20 3.15
CA PRO A 335 8.38 13.39 2.09
C PRO A 335 8.89 12.05 2.65
N LEU A 336 8.62 10.96 1.93
CA LEU A 336 8.99 9.60 2.34
C LEU A 336 9.42 8.78 1.11
N ALA A 337 10.45 7.96 1.26
CA ALA A 337 10.87 6.98 0.27
C ALA A 337 10.78 5.57 0.85
N LEU A 338 10.05 4.69 0.18
CA LEU A 338 9.84 3.30 0.57
C LEU A 338 10.26 2.36 -0.55
N TRP A 339 11.14 1.41 -0.25
CA TRP A 339 11.53 0.33 -1.16
C TRP A 339 10.67 -0.90 -0.89
N VAL A 340 9.88 -1.29 -1.89
CA VAL A 340 8.99 -2.47 -1.87
C VAL A 340 9.28 -3.30 -3.11
N ASP A 341 9.69 -4.55 -2.91
CA ASP A 341 10.08 -5.48 -3.98
C ASP A 341 11.17 -4.88 -4.90
N ASP A 342 10.90 -4.73 -6.20
CA ASP A 342 11.83 -4.14 -7.18
C ASP A 342 11.51 -2.66 -7.47
N THR A 343 10.71 -2.00 -6.63
CA THR A 343 10.21 -0.64 -6.88
C THR A 343 10.45 0.28 -5.68
N VAL A 344 10.88 1.51 -5.96
CA VAL A 344 11.00 2.60 -4.98
C VAL A 344 9.80 3.53 -5.12
N HIS A 345 9.01 3.64 -4.06
CA HIS A 345 7.87 4.54 -3.97
C HIS A 345 8.26 5.83 -3.27
N LEU A 346 8.15 6.95 -3.97
CA LEU A 346 8.41 8.30 -3.47
C LEU A 346 7.08 8.99 -3.17
N LEU A 347 6.77 9.21 -1.90
CA LEU A 347 5.54 9.86 -1.43
C LEU A 347 5.86 11.30 -1.06
N ASN A 348 5.22 12.26 -1.73
CA ASN A 348 5.35 13.71 -1.50
C ASN A 348 6.81 14.21 -1.47
N VAL A 349 7.72 13.54 -2.19
CA VAL A 349 9.13 13.92 -2.29
C VAL A 349 9.28 15.06 -3.31
N PRO A 350 9.94 16.18 -2.97
CA PRO A 350 10.21 17.25 -3.93
C PRO A 350 10.97 16.72 -5.14
N GLU A 351 10.60 17.19 -6.33
CA GLU A 351 11.25 16.81 -7.61
C GLU A 351 11.21 15.30 -7.93
N ALA A 352 10.33 14.52 -7.27
CA ALA A 352 10.21 13.08 -7.51
C ALA A 352 9.96 12.73 -8.99
N ALA A 353 9.18 13.54 -9.70
CA ALA A 353 8.92 13.34 -11.12
C ALA A 353 10.20 13.42 -11.97
N ARG A 354 11.13 14.33 -11.62
CA ARG A 354 12.45 14.43 -12.28
C ARG A 354 13.29 13.18 -12.02
N LEU A 355 13.27 12.69 -10.78
CA LEU A 355 13.98 11.47 -10.40
C LEU A 355 13.43 10.23 -11.13
N ALA A 356 12.11 10.16 -11.34
CA ALA A 356 11.46 9.03 -12.01
C ALA A 356 11.55 9.07 -13.55
N ALA A 357 11.80 10.22 -14.16
CA ALA A 357 11.74 10.41 -15.62
C ALA A 357 12.56 9.39 -16.44
N ASN A 358 13.71 8.97 -15.93
CA ASN A 358 14.60 8.02 -16.59
C ASN A 358 14.81 6.74 -15.77
N ARG A 359 13.94 6.46 -14.78
CA ARG A 359 14.12 5.37 -13.81
C ARG A 359 12.81 4.59 -13.64
N PRO A 360 12.60 3.50 -14.42
CA PRO A 360 11.31 2.78 -14.45
C PRO A 360 10.96 2.08 -13.13
N PHE A 361 11.95 1.83 -12.27
CA PHE A 361 11.78 1.26 -10.93
C PHE A 361 11.34 2.29 -9.89
N ILE A 362 11.14 3.56 -10.25
CA ILE A 362 10.65 4.61 -9.34
C ILE A 362 9.19 4.90 -9.62
N ARG A 363 8.36 4.88 -8.58
CA ARG A 363 6.95 5.30 -8.62
C ARG A 363 6.75 6.51 -7.73
N THR A 364 6.17 7.56 -8.28
CA THR A 364 5.95 8.82 -7.57
C THR A 364 4.50 8.98 -7.19
N HIS A 365 4.25 9.38 -5.95
CA HIS A 365 2.93 9.66 -5.41
C HIS A 365 2.93 11.08 -4.87
N ASP A 366 2.30 12.01 -5.58
CA ASP A 366 2.03 13.36 -5.09
C ASP A 366 0.57 13.40 -4.63
N ILE A 367 0.37 13.28 -3.32
CA ILE A 367 -0.94 13.10 -2.69
C ILE A 367 -1.28 14.36 -1.92
N GLN A 368 -2.29 15.08 -2.40
CA GLN A 368 -2.95 16.11 -1.63
C GLN A 368 -3.98 15.45 -0.69
N PRO A 369 -4.00 15.81 0.61
CA PRO A 369 -4.96 15.24 1.55
C PRO A 369 -6.40 15.63 1.18
N ASP A 370 -7.31 14.67 1.31
CA ASP A 370 -8.74 14.91 1.15
C ASP A 370 -9.29 15.72 2.34
N PRO A 371 -10.35 16.53 2.14
CA PRO A 371 -11.06 17.14 3.25
C PRO A 371 -11.56 16.08 4.25
N THR A 372 -11.25 16.26 5.53
CA THR A 372 -11.63 15.28 6.55
C THR A 372 -13.15 15.22 6.72
N PRO A 373 -13.71 14.06 7.13
CA PRO A 373 -15.13 13.95 7.49
C PRO A 373 -15.59 15.02 8.48
N LEU A 374 -14.73 15.41 9.44
CA LEU A 374 -15.02 16.51 10.36
C LEU A 374 -15.12 17.86 9.64
N SER A 375 -14.15 18.23 8.79
CA SER A 375 -14.19 19.52 8.09
C SER A 375 -15.41 19.60 7.16
N ARG A 376 -15.73 18.50 6.46
CA ARG A 376 -16.92 18.38 5.61
C ARG A 376 -18.22 18.54 6.39
N LEU A 377 -18.32 17.95 7.59
CA LEU A 377 -19.47 18.16 8.47
C LEU A 377 -19.59 19.61 8.92
N LEU A 378 -18.50 20.19 9.41
CA LEU A 378 -18.47 21.57 9.91
C LEU A 378 -18.80 22.59 8.82
N GLU A 379 -18.30 22.38 7.60
CA GLU A 379 -18.62 23.20 6.44
C GLU A 379 -20.10 23.08 6.07
N ALA A 380 -20.63 21.85 6.02
CA ALA A 380 -22.03 21.63 5.66
C ALA A 380 -23.01 22.21 6.67
N VAL A 381 -22.68 22.19 7.97
CA VAL A 381 -23.51 22.78 9.04
C VAL A 381 -23.17 24.24 9.35
N ALA A 382 -22.21 24.84 8.64
CA ALA A 382 -21.70 26.17 8.97
C ALA A 382 -22.79 27.23 8.98
N GLU A 383 -23.79 27.11 8.09
CA GLU A 383 -24.90 28.05 7.97
C GLU A 383 -26.22 27.51 8.53
N TRP A 384 -26.20 26.36 9.22
CA TRP A 384 -27.42 25.76 9.76
C TRP A 384 -28.03 26.60 10.87
N SER A 385 -29.32 26.83 10.74
CA SER A 385 -30.19 27.47 11.71
C SER A 385 -30.80 26.46 12.68
N GLU A 386 -31.55 26.91 13.68
CA GLU A 386 -32.28 26.02 14.59
C GLU A 386 -33.22 25.07 13.83
N PHE A 387 -33.75 25.50 12.68
CA PHE A 387 -34.68 24.72 11.87
C PHE A 387 -34.00 23.57 11.14
N ASP A 388 -32.79 23.80 10.67
CA ASP A 388 -32.00 22.78 9.98
C ASP A 388 -31.63 21.67 10.96
N PHE A 389 -31.21 22.05 12.17
CA PHE A 389 -30.98 21.09 13.26
C PHE A 389 -32.26 20.43 13.76
N LEU A 390 -33.40 21.11 13.79
CA LEU A 390 -34.67 20.48 14.18
C LEU A 390 -35.10 19.39 13.17
N SER A 391 -34.76 19.57 11.89
CA SER A 391 -35.08 18.62 10.82
C SER A 391 -34.10 17.42 10.78
N ASP A 392 -32.84 17.62 11.18
CA ASP A 392 -31.83 16.56 11.26
C ASP A 392 -31.00 16.66 12.56
N PRO A 393 -31.61 16.43 13.75
CA PRO A 393 -31.00 16.73 15.04
C PRO A 393 -29.81 15.82 15.38
N PHE A 394 -29.70 14.68 14.70
CA PHE A 394 -28.63 13.71 14.85
C PHE A 394 -27.68 13.66 13.64
N LEU A 395 -27.81 14.59 12.69
CA LEU A 395 -26.99 14.71 11.47
C LEU A 395 -26.97 13.45 10.58
N GLU A 396 -28.01 12.62 10.62
CA GLU A 396 -27.97 11.33 9.93
C GLU A 396 -28.21 11.47 8.45
N HIS A 397 -29.18 12.30 8.08
CA HIS A 397 -29.48 12.62 6.69
C HIS A 397 -28.30 13.39 6.07
N LEU A 398 -27.68 14.30 6.83
CA LEU A 398 -26.47 14.99 6.42
C LEU A 398 -25.34 14.00 6.13
N ILE A 399 -25.04 13.05 7.02
CA ILE A 399 -23.98 12.07 6.78
C ILE A 399 -24.33 11.19 5.58
N ALA A 400 -25.58 10.72 5.45
CA ALA A 400 -26.00 9.90 4.32
C ALA A 400 -25.82 10.64 2.97
N ARG A 401 -26.03 11.97 2.96
CA ARG A 401 -25.78 12.82 1.80
C ARG A 401 -24.29 13.05 1.51
N LEU A 402 -23.47 13.21 2.55
CA LEU A 402 -22.03 13.43 2.41
C LEU A 402 -21.28 12.13 2.07
N ASP A 403 -21.80 10.98 2.46
CA ASP A 403 -21.20 9.66 2.22
C ASP A 403 -22.25 8.64 1.76
N PRO A 404 -22.81 8.80 0.54
CA PRO A 404 -23.89 7.94 0.04
C PRO A 404 -23.44 6.49 -0.24
N GLU A 405 -22.14 6.28 -0.45
CA GLU A 405 -21.54 4.96 -0.69
C GLU A 405 -21.00 4.32 0.61
N GLU A 406 -21.17 4.98 1.75
CA GLU A 406 -20.71 4.55 3.09
C GLU A 406 -19.20 4.25 3.19
N LYS A 407 -18.37 4.84 2.32
CA LYS A 407 -16.92 4.60 2.26
C LYS A 407 -16.18 5.10 3.49
N GLN A 408 -16.70 6.15 4.14
CA GLN A 408 -16.10 6.80 5.30
C GLN A 408 -17.05 6.81 6.51
N ARG A 409 -18.04 5.91 6.53
CA ARG A 409 -19.16 5.94 7.49
C ARG A 409 -18.69 6.00 8.94
N THR A 410 -17.75 5.15 9.33
CA THR A 410 -17.20 5.13 10.70
C THR A 410 -16.54 6.46 11.09
N ALA A 411 -15.78 7.07 10.18
CA ALA A 411 -15.12 8.35 10.42
C ALA A 411 -16.14 9.49 10.59
N PHE A 412 -17.20 9.52 9.78
CA PHE A 412 -18.30 10.47 9.95
C PHE A 412 -19.05 10.28 11.29
N LEU A 413 -19.33 9.04 11.68
CA LEU A 413 -19.97 8.74 12.96
C LEU A 413 -19.08 9.16 14.14
N HIS A 414 -17.76 9.00 14.02
CA HIS A 414 -16.78 9.45 15.01
C HIS A 414 -16.74 10.98 15.14
N ALA A 415 -16.63 11.70 14.02
CA ALA A 415 -16.68 13.16 13.98
C ALA A 415 -18.00 13.70 14.58
N ARG A 416 -19.14 13.15 14.17
CA ARG A 416 -20.45 13.48 14.73
C ARG A 416 -20.49 13.28 16.25
N ALA A 417 -20.01 12.13 16.74
CA ALA A 417 -20.03 11.85 18.17
C ALA A 417 -19.24 12.89 18.96
N GLY A 418 -18.04 13.26 18.49
CA GLY A 418 -17.26 14.34 19.10
C GLY A 418 -18.01 15.67 19.14
N LEU A 419 -18.63 16.07 18.02
CA LEU A 419 -19.36 17.33 17.90
C LEU A 419 -20.62 17.40 18.80
N LEU A 420 -21.41 16.33 18.82
CA LEU A 420 -22.71 16.31 19.50
C LEU A 420 -22.56 16.09 21.01
N LEU A 421 -21.62 15.25 21.46
CA LEU A 421 -21.37 15.03 22.89
C LEU A 421 -20.86 16.29 23.58
N THR A 422 -20.01 17.08 22.89
CA THR A 422 -19.40 18.31 23.43
C THR A 422 -20.22 19.57 23.19
N GLN A 423 -21.40 19.49 22.56
CA GLN A 423 -22.21 20.66 22.20
C GLN A 423 -21.43 21.69 21.33
N ALA A 424 -20.57 21.20 20.44
CA ALA A 424 -19.70 22.02 19.59
C ALA A 424 -20.43 22.72 18.43
N LEU A 425 -21.65 22.29 18.14
CA LEU A 425 -22.50 22.87 17.11
C LEU A 425 -23.44 23.89 17.72
N ARG A 426 -23.52 25.06 17.09
CA ARG A 426 -24.39 26.15 17.51
C ARG A 426 -25.21 26.61 16.32
N PRO A 427 -26.55 26.61 16.39
CA PRO A 427 -27.39 27.20 15.37
C PRO A 427 -27.02 28.65 15.09
N LYS A 428 -26.96 29.03 13.81
CA LYS A 428 -26.77 30.43 13.39
C LYS A 428 -28.11 31.14 13.22
N ALA A 429 -28.17 32.39 13.64
CA ALA A 429 -29.26 33.28 13.29
C ALA A 429 -29.19 33.62 11.79
N ARG A 430 -30.30 33.47 11.08
CA ARG A 430 -30.43 33.84 9.66
C ARG A 430 -31.19 35.16 9.54
N THR A 431 -30.87 35.91 8.48
CA THR A 431 -31.60 37.12 8.14
C THR A 431 -32.99 36.73 7.63
N PRO A 432 -34.08 37.22 8.26
CA PRO A 432 -35.43 36.91 7.81
C PRO A 432 -35.72 37.44 6.41
N VAL A 433 -36.62 36.78 5.70
CA VAL A 433 -37.07 37.15 4.35
C VAL A 433 -37.80 38.50 4.39
N THR A 434 -37.34 39.46 3.57
CA THR A 434 -37.92 40.80 3.47
C THR A 434 -39.35 40.77 2.92
N ASP A 435 -39.65 39.91 1.95
CA ASP A 435 -40.99 39.76 1.37
C ASP A 435 -41.73 38.57 1.99
N TRP A 436 -42.03 38.70 3.29
CA TRP A 436 -42.58 37.62 4.12
C TRP A 436 -44.04 37.25 3.80
N LYS A 437 -44.84 38.20 3.29
CA LYS A 437 -46.30 38.02 3.16
C LYS A 437 -46.66 36.92 2.15
N PRO A 438 -46.17 36.94 0.89
CA PRO A 438 -46.49 35.89 -0.08
C PRO A 438 -46.01 34.51 0.39
N VAL A 439 -44.89 34.48 1.11
CA VAL A 439 -44.34 33.24 1.67
C VAL A 439 -45.23 32.67 2.77
N LEU A 440 -45.76 33.52 3.65
CA LEU A 440 -46.69 33.05 4.68
C LEU A 440 -48.02 32.60 4.07
N GLU A 441 -48.50 33.28 3.02
CA GLU A 441 -49.69 32.86 2.26
C GLU A 441 -49.47 31.48 1.61
N GLU A 442 -48.27 31.21 1.06
CA GLU A 442 -47.89 29.90 0.52
C GLU A 442 -47.91 28.82 1.62
N LEU A 443 -47.31 29.09 2.78
CA LEU A 443 -47.27 28.16 3.92
C LEU A 443 -48.65 27.89 4.54
N LEU A 444 -49.62 28.78 4.34
CA LEU A 444 -50.98 28.68 4.90
C LEU A 444 -52.05 28.39 3.84
N ALA A 445 -51.66 28.05 2.60
CA ALA A 445 -52.59 27.94 1.47
C ALA A 445 -53.65 26.85 1.64
N ASN A 446 -53.26 25.72 2.26
CA ASN A 446 -54.11 24.56 2.50
C ASN A 446 -54.66 24.54 3.93
N ASP A 447 -55.52 23.57 4.22
CA ASP A 447 -55.94 23.27 5.59
C ASP A 447 -54.74 22.89 6.47
N PRO A 448 -54.78 23.19 7.80
CA PRO A 448 -53.69 22.89 8.70
C PRO A 448 -53.39 21.37 8.71
N PRO A 449 -52.10 20.97 8.65
CA PRO A 449 -51.72 19.57 8.83
C PRO A 449 -51.97 19.13 10.28
N ALA A 450 -51.90 17.82 10.54
CA ALA A 450 -51.91 17.30 11.91
C ALA A 450 -50.74 17.89 12.71
N ALA A 451 -51.01 18.34 13.94
CA ALA A 451 -50.00 18.97 14.77
C ALA A 451 -48.90 18.00 15.18
N LEU A 452 -47.64 18.43 15.03
CA LEU A 452 -46.47 17.85 15.67
C LEU A 452 -46.16 18.58 16.99
N LEU A 453 -45.42 17.94 17.89
CA LEU A 453 -44.97 18.57 19.13
C LEU A 453 -43.45 18.79 19.07
N ARG A 454 -43.01 20.04 19.18
CA ARG A 454 -41.60 20.41 19.36
C ARG A 454 -41.29 20.35 20.85
N VAL A 455 -40.65 19.27 21.27
CA VAL A 455 -40.36 18.98 22.68
C VAL A 455 -39.13 19.77 23.13
N HIS A 456 -39.34 20.65 24.10
CA HIS A 456 -38.30 21.45 24.73
C HIS A 456 -38.17 21.08 26.21
N LEU A 457 -37.03 20.53 26.62
CA LEU A 457 -36.79 20.12 28.00
C LEU A 457 -36.13 21.25 28.81
N ARG A 458 -36.66 21.50 30.01
CA ARG A 458 -36.10 22.42 31.01
C ARG A 458 -35.74 21.65 32.29
N GLY A 459 -34.75 22.15 33.03
CA GLY A 459 -34.35 21.58 34.33
C GLY A 459 -32.87 21.75 34.64
N LYS A 460 -32.39 21.10 35.71
CA LYS A 460 -30.96 21.11 36.09
C LYS A 460 -30.10 20.26 35.14
N GLN A 461 -28.84 20.67 35.02
CA GLN A 461 -27.85 19.92 34.25
C GLN A 461 -27.52 18.58 34.92
N ILE A 462 -27.45 17.52 34.11
CA ILE A 462 -27.05 16.16 34.45
C ILE A 462 -25.57 15.93 34.12
N ASP A 463 -24.95 14.97 34.80
CA ASP A 463 -23.66 14.39 34.40
C ASP A 463 -23.87 13.41 33.25
N TYR A 464 -23.21 13.67 32.13
CA TYR A 464 -23.35 12.87 30.91
C TYR A 464 -21.99 12.78 30.22
N ALA A 465 -21.45 11.56 30.10
CA ALA A 465 -20.15 11.32 29.49
C ALA A 465 -19.01 12.18 30.10
N GLY A 466 -19.07 12.44 31.41
CA GLY A 466 -18.08 13.28 32.11
C GLY A 466 -18.28 14.79 31.95
N GLN A 467 -19.39 15.24 31.37
CA GLN A 467 -19.71 16.65 31.15
C GLN A 467 -21.08 17.02 31.74
N LYS A 468 -21.28 18.30 32.06
CA LYS A 468 -22.57 18.85 32.51
C LYS A 468 -23.40 19.31 31.31
N ARG A 469 -24.66 18.86 31.23
CA ARG A 469 -25.59 19.23 30.15
C ARG A 469 -27.05 19.08 30.57
N LEU A 470 -27.98 19.63 29.80
CA LEU A 470 -29.40 19.33 30.01
C LEU A 470 -29.75 17.89 29.60
N PRO A 471 -30.74 17.26 30.26
CA PRO A 471 -31.44 16.10 29.72
C PRO A 471 -31.97 16.41 28.32
N PHE A 472 -32.12 15.37 27.50
CA PHE A 472 -32.57 15.54 26.12
C PHE A 472 -33.60 14.49 25.72
N PRO A 473 -34.55 14.85 24.85
CA PRO A 473 -35.58 13.95 24.38
C PRO A 473 -35.04 13.00 23.31
N ILE A 474 -35.66 11.83 23.21
CA ILE A 474 -35.43 10.84 22.15
C ILE A 474 -36.70 10.03 21.91
N THR A 475 -36.89 9.51 20.70
CA THR A 475 -38.03 8.64 20.40
C THR A 475 -37.72 7.17 20.66
N GLN A 476 -38.74 6.39 21.03
CA GLN A 476 -38.61 4.93 21.16
C GLN A 476 -38.19 4.26 19.84
N ALA A 477 -38.63 4.81 18.69
CA ALA A 477 -38.20 4.35 17.37
C ALA A 477 -36.68 4.47 17.20
N ARG A 478 -36.11 5.60 17.62
CA ARG A 478 -34.66 5.83 17.61
C ARG A 478 -33.92 4.85 18.52
N VAL A 479 -34.42 4.58 19.72
CA VAL A 479 -33.78 3.60 20.62
C VAL A 479 -33.73 2.21 19.98
N LYS A 480 -34.83 1.77 19.35
CA LYS A 480 -34.87 0.47 18.63
C LYS A 480 -33.90 0.42 17.45
N GLN A 481 -33.64 1.54 16.78
CA GLN A 481 -32.61 1.61 15.73
C GLN A 481 -31.20 1.44 16.32
N LEU A 482 -30.93 2.07 17.46
CA LEU A 482 -29.63 2.02 18.12
C LEU A 482 -29.31 0.63 18.70
N GLU A 483 -30.31 -0.10 19.17
CA GLU A 483 -30.15 -1.50 19.63
C GLU A 483 -29.69 -2.44 18.52
N LYS A 484 -29.95 -2.11 17.25
CA LYS A 484 -29.55 -2.90 16.08
C LYS A 484 -28.20 -2.46 15.48
N ALA A 485 -27.59 -1.39 16.02
CA ALA A 485 -26.39 -0.81 15.45
C ALA A 485 -25.13 -1.62 15.77
N SER A 486 -24.25 -1.80 14.78
CA SER A 486 -22.96 -2.49 14.95
C SER A 486 -21.99 -1.77 15.88
N ASN A 487 -22.11 -0.44 16.00
CA ASN A 487 -21.30 0.38 16.90
C ASN A 487 -22.20 1.34 17.70
N PRO A 488 -22.83 0.86 18.80
CA PRO A 488 -23.81 1.64 19.54
C PRO A 488 -23.20 2.87 20.23
N GLN A 489 -21.90 2.84 20.54
CA GLN A 489 -21.23 3.94 21.25
C GLN A 489 -21.11 5.21 20.39
N LEU A 490 -20.80 5.08 19.10
CA LEU A 490 -20.78 6.22 18.15
C LEU A 490 -22.17 6.72 17.75
N GLN A 491 -23.22 5.93 18.04
CA GLN A 491 -24.58 6.26 17.64
C GLN A 491 -25.46 6.78 18.78
N GLN A 492 -25.12 6.44 20.03
CA GLN A 492 -25.77 6.99 21.23
C GLN A 492 -25.25 8.41 21.52
N VAL A 493 -25.62 9.33 20.64
CA VAL A 493 -25.30 10.76 20.70
C VAL A 493 -26.58 11.57 20.97
N PRO A 494 -26.48 12.73 21.64
CA PRO A 494 -27.63 13.61 21.84
C PRO A 494 -28.09 14.28 20.55
N PRO A 495 -29.34 14.81 20.51
CA PRO A 495 -29.77 15.74 19.48
C PRO A 495 -29.12 17.13 19.67
N VAL A 496 -29.07 17.91 18.59
CA VAL A 496 -28.83 19.36 18.65
C VAL A 496 -30.15 20.08 18.91
N GLY A 497 -30.35 20.58 20.13
CA GLY A 497 -31.54 21.34 20.49
C GLY A 497 -32.77 20.46 20.74
N ASP A 498 -33.91 20.89 20.19
CA ASP A 498 -35.22 20.27 20.42
C ASP A 498 -35.48 19.09 19.46
N LEU A 499 -36.56 18.34 19.72
CA LEU A 499 -36.97 17.21 18.89
C LEU A 499 -38.43 17.38 18.45
N LEU A 500 -38.74 17.02 17.21
CA LEU A 500 -40.11 16.89 16.73
C LEU A 500 -40.64 15.51 17.08
N LEU A 501 -41.83 15.48 17.68
CA LEU A 501 -42.54 14.27 18.04
C LEU A 501 -43.84 14.18 17.24
N SER A 502 -44.07 13.01 16.65
CA SER A 502 -45.35 12.64 16.03
C SER A 502 -46.23 11.83 16.97
N ARG A 503 -47.53 11.76 16.67
CA ARG A 503 -48.52 11.05 17.50
C ARG A 503 -48.27 9.54 17.60
N GLN A 504 -47.52 8.98 16.65
CA GLN A 504 -47.15 7.56 16.60
C GLN A 504 -45.86 7.26 17.38
N GLU A 505 -45.16 8.27 17.88
CA GLU A 505 -43.89 8.12 18.56
C GLU A 505 -44.05 8.25 20.07
N GLU A 506 -43.37 7.37 20.79
CA GLU A 506 -43.26 7.47 22.25
C GLU A 506 -42.03 8.32 22.61
N LEU A 507 -42.24 9.25 23.55
CA LEU A 507 -41.20 10.12 24.08
C LEU A 507 -40.44 9.44 25.21
N LEU A 508 -39.12 9.40 25.07
CA LEU A 508 -38.18 9.03 26.11
C LEU A 508 -37.28 10.22 26.42
N VAL A 509 -36.78 10.29 27.65
CA VAL A 509 -35.80 11.30 28.06
C VAL A 509 -34.56 10.60 28.58
N VAL A 510 -33.40 10.97 28.03
CA VAL A 510 -32.11 10.49 28.51
C VAL A 510 -31.68 11.37 29.69
N THR A 511 -31.53 10.73 30.85
CA THR A 511 -31.25 11.41 32.11
C THR A 511 -29.82 11.21 32.59
N GLU A 512 -29.10 10.23 32.05
CA GLU A 512 -27.73 9.94 32.44
C GLU A 512 -27.03 9.08 31.39
N LYS A 513 -25.73 9.31 31.21
CA LYS A 513 -24.82 8.42 30.50
C LYS A 513 -23.53 8.34 31.29
N ASP A 514 -23.42 7.28 32.07
CA ASP A 514 -22.28 7.04 32.94
C ASP A 514 -21.00 6.79 32.14
N VAL A 515 -19.88 7.13 32.78
CA VAL A 515 -18.54 6.74 32.34
C VAL A 515 -18.06 5.64 33.28
N GLN A 516 -17.67 4.50 32.73
CA GLN A 516 -16.89 3.54 33.51
C GLN A 516 -15.43 3.99 33.50
N ARG A 517 -14.98 4.55 34.61
CA ARG A 517 -13.54 4.74 34.85
C ARG A 517 -12.93 3.35 35.03
N GLU A 518 -11.81 3.09 34.36
CA GLU A 518 -11.06 1.87 34.59
C GLU A 518 -10.60 1.85 36.05
N ASP A 519 -11.07 0.85 36.81
CA ASP A 519 -10.34 0.43 38.01
C ASP A 519 -8.94 0.04 37.54
N TRP A 520 -7.91 0.47 38.27
CA TRP A 520 -6.49 0.35 37.93
C TRP A 520 -6.00 -1.11 37.97
N ASP A 521 -6.59 -1.99 37.18
CA ASP A 521 -6.17 -3.37 37.06
C ASP A 521 -5.16 -3.50 35.91
N TYR A 522 -4.14 -4.33 36.11
CA TYR A 522 -2.91 -4.38 35.30
C TYR A 522 -3.10 -4.82 33.83
N ALA A 523 -4.34 -5.10 33.42
CA ALA A 523 -4.76 -5.36 32.05
C ALA A 523 -5.61 -4.19 31.51
N GLN A 524 -5.00 -3.01 31.34
CA GLN A 524 -5.65 -1.86 30.70
C GLN A 524 -6.11 -2.24 29.29
N LYS A 525 -7.43 -2.40 29.11
CA LYS A 525 -8.01 -2.57 27.79
C LYS A 525 -7.90 -1.22 27.10
N ALA A 526 -7.49 -1.19 25.84
CA ALA A 526 -7.55 0.05 25.08
C ALA A 526 -8.99 0.56 25.03
N PRO A 527 -9.28 1.84 25.35
CA PRO A 527 -10.59 2.40 25.12
C PRO A 527 -10.93 2.22 23.65
N GLY A 528 -12.02 1.49 23.37
CA GLY A 528 -12.38 1.13 21.98
C GLY A 528 -12.72 2.35 21.11
N ILE A 529 -12.98 3.51 21.72
CA ILE A 529 -13.25 4.77 21.06
C ILE A 529 -12.71 5.91 21.94
N LEU A 530 -12.01 6.86 21.32
CA LEU A 530 -11.53 8.09 21.95
C LEU A 530 -12.33 9.29 21.44
N LEU A 531 -12.80 10.17 22.33
CA LEU A 531 -13.59 11.34 21.93
C LEU A 531 -13.13 12.60 22.67
N PRO A 532 -13.22 13.79 22.03
CA PRO A 532 -12.90 15.08 22.66
C PRO A 532 -13.83 15.36 23.85
N ASN A 533 -13.32 16.05 24.87
CA ASN A 533 -14.11 16.48 26.03
C ASN A 533 -14.58 17.94 25.99
N ALA A 534 -14.19 18.72 24.98
CA ALA A 534 -14.50 20.14 24.88
C ALA A 534 -14.96 20.53 23.46
N PRO A 535 -15.82 21.56 23.32
CA PRO A 535 -16.26 22.07 22.03
C PRO A 535 -15.12 22.44 21.08
N GLU A 536 -14.07 23.07 21.60
CA GLU A 536 -12.96 23.61 20.81
C GLU A 536 -12.14 22.49 20.20
N THR A 537 -11.81 21.46 20.98
CA THR A 537 -11.06 20.28 20.52
C THR A 537 -11.90 19.39 19.60
N ALA A 538 -13.22 19.36 19.77
CA ALA A 538 -14.12 18.65 18.87
C ALA A 538 -14.23 19.27 17.47
N ARG A 539 -13.85 20.55 17.31
CA ARG A 539 -13.85 21.25 16.02
C ARG A 539 -12.47 21.26 15.35
N ASP A 540 -11.42 20.88 16.07
CA ASP A 540 -10.06 20.82 15.56
C ASP A 540 -9.87 19.56 14.70
N SER A 541 -9.65 19.78 13.41
CA SER A 541 -9.48 18.69 12.43
C SER A 541 -8.20 17.88 12.63
N GLU A 542 -7.11 18.50 13.07
CA GLU A 542 -5.86 17.77 13.32
C GLU A 542 -5.98 16.94 14.60
N PHE A 543 -6.53 17.53 15.66
CA PHE A 543 -6.79 16.80 16.90
C PHE A 543 -7.76 15.64 16.70
N TRP A 544 -8.87 15.86 15.98
CA TRP A 544 -9.82 14.81 15.67
C TRP A 544 -9.19 13.65 14.91
N LEU A 545 -8.33 13.95 13.93
CA LEU A 545 -7.68 12.91 13.13
C LEU A 545 -6.68 12.10 13.97
N ASP A 546 -5.87 12.77 14.80
CA ASP A 546 -4.99 12.13 15.78
C ASP A 546 -5.78 11.12 16.64
N VAL A 547 -6.93 11.55 17.15
CA VAL A 547 -7.80 10.74 18.02
C VAL A 547 -8.47 9.59 17.26
N TYR A 548 -8.92 9.82 16.03
CA TYR A 548 -9.52 8.80 15.16
C TYR A 548 -8.51 7.71 14.78
N GLU A 549 -7.32 8.09 14.31
CA GLU A 549 -6.25 7.14 13.97
C GLU A 549 -5.78 6.34 15.20
N ALA A 550 -5.84 6.92 16.40
CA ALA A 550 -5.54 6.21 17.62
C ALA A 550 -6.58 5.14 18.00
N CYS A 551 -7.80 5.22 17.47
CA CYS A 551 -8.82 4.18 17.67
C CYS A 551 -8.53 2.90 16.85
N ASP A 552 -7.73 2.99 15.79
CA ASP A 552 -7.41 1.86 14.90
C ASP A 552 -6.30 0.92 15.46
N PHE A 553 -5.68 1.26 16.60
CA PHE A 553 -4.62 0.43 17.21
C PHE A 553 -5.18 -0.85 17.86
N THR A 554 -4.49 -1.98 17.68
CA THR A 554 -4.76 -3.22 18.41
C THR A 554 -4.36 -3.13 19.88
N ALA A 555 -4.97 -3.94 20.75
CA ALA A 555 -4.66 -3.95 22.19
C ALA A 555 -3.16 -4.18 22.51
N GLU A 556 -2.46 -4.97 21.69
CA GLU A 556 -1.00 -5.16 21.80
C GLU A 556 -0.19 -3.95 21.34
N ALA A 557 -0.66 -3.23 20.30
CA ALA A 557 -0.02 -2.00 19.87
C ALA A 557 -0.18 -0.88 20.92
N TRP A 558 -1.36 -0.82 21.55
CA TRP A 558 -1.68 0.09 22.64
C TRP A 558 -0.78 -0.09 23.89
N SER A 559 -0.45 -1.33 24.26
CA SER A 559 0.38 -1.61 25.44
C SER A 559 1.87 -1.35 25.23
N ARG A 560 2.38 -1.56 24.01
CA ARG A 560 3.79 -1.31 23.65
C ARG A 560 4.08 0.15 23.29
N LYS A 561 3.10 0.81 22.67
CA LYS A 561 3.14 2.23 22.31
C LYS A 561 1.90 2.87 22.92
N ARG A 562 1.92 3.17 24.23
CA ARG A 562 0.93 4.12 24.77
C ARG A 562 1.00 5.35 23.87
N PRO A 563 -0.02 5.63 23.03
CA PRO A 563 0.14 6.63 21.99
C PRO A 563 0.55 7.95 22.63
N ASP A 564 1.47 8.70 22.02
CA ASP A 564 1.88 10.03 22.51
C ASP A 564 0.67 10.92 22.82
N ILE A 565 -0.41 10.74 22.06
CA ILE A 565 -1.72 11.37 22.25
C ILE A 565 -2.31 11.05 23.63
N TRP A 566 -2.26 9.80 24.09
CA TRP A 566 -2.74 9.44 25.43
C TRP A 566 -1.87 10.09 26.50
N GLN A 567 -0.55 9.99 26.42
CA GLN A 567 0.32 10.57 27.47
C GLN A 567 0.25 12.10 27.54
N LYS A 568 0.14 12.79 26.40
CA LYS A 568 0.20 14.25 26.32
C LYS A 568 -1.17 14.93 26.29
N LYS A 569 -2.22 14.25 25.81
CA LYS A 569 -3.54 14.83 25.53
C LYS A 569 -4.71 14.16 26.27
N THR A 570 -4.47 13.27 27.25
CA THR A 570 -5.56 12.63 28.04
C THR A 570 -6.52 13.64 28.68
N SER A 571 -6.03 14.80 29.11
CA SER A 571 -6.87 15.87 29.67
C SER A 571 -7.86 16.50 28.68
N LEU A 572 -7.70 16.24 27.38
CA LEU A 572 -8.55 16.72 26.29
C LEU A 572 -9.57 15.67 25.81
N LEU A 573 -9.58 14.49 26.43
CA LEU A 573 -10.42 13.36 26.05
C LEU A 573 -11.47 13.07 27.13
N ILE A 574 -12.60 12.50 26.71
CA ILE A 574 -13.58 11.94 27.64
C ILE A 574 -12.92 10.74 28.33
N PRO A 575 -12.84 10.73 29.67
CA PRO A 575 -12.20 9.63 30.38
C PRO A 575 -13.03 8.35 30.24
N GLY A 576 -12.40 7.18 30.09
CA GLY A 576 -13.05 5.86 30.24
C GLY A 576 -14.02 5.44 29.13
N TYR A 577 -14.79 4.37 29.40
CA TYR A 577 -15.76 3.82 28.44
C TYR A 577 -17.15 4.41 28.65
N LEU A 578 -17.79 4.80 27.55
CA LEU A 578 -19.17 5.27 27.54
C LEU A 578 -20.14 4.10 27.84
N LYS A 579 -20.91 4.20 28.93
CA LYS A 579 -21.99 3.25 29.22
C LYS A 579 -23.24 3.55 28.37
N HIS A 580 -24.21 2.64 28.46
CA HIS A 580 -25.53 2.79 27.83
C HIS A 580 -26.34 3.92 28.48
N TRP A 581 -27.27 4.49 27.73
CA TRP A 581 -28.20 5.50 28.26
C TRP A 581 -29.09 4.96 29.37
N LYS A 582 -29.28 5.75 30.43
CA LYS A 582 -30.42 5.61 31.33
C LYS A 582 -31.53 6.54 30.84
N MET A 583 -32.73 5.98 30.71
CA MET A 583 -33.87 6.62 30.08
C MET A 583 -35.13 6.48 30.93
N GLY A 584 -35.95 7.52 30.96
CA GLY A 584 -37.33 7.49 31.49
C GLY A 584 -38.35 7.73 30.38
N ARG A 585 -39.56 7.18 30.53
CA ARG A 585 -40.65 7.31 29.57
C ARG A 585 -41.60 8.43 29.98
N PHE A 586 -42.06 9.19 28.99
CA PHE A 586 -43.09 10.22 29.12
C PHE A 586 -44.29 9.85 28.26
N ASP A 587 -45.48 9.82 28.87
CA ASP A 587 -46.73 9.58 28.15
C ASP A 587 -47.42 10.93 27.89
N ILE A 588 -47.65 11.23 26.61
CA ILE A 588 -48.42 12.40 26.21
C ILE A 588 -49.86 11.96 26.01
N SER A 589 -50.77 12.54 26.80
CA SER A 589 -52.16 12.13 26.79
C SER A 589 -52.84 12.50 25.45
N PRO A 590 -53.86 11.74 25.01
CA PRO A 590 -54.61 12.06 23.78
C PRO A 590 -55.18 13.48 23.78
N GLU A 591 -55.58 13.99 24.95
CA GLU A 591 -56.15 15.33 25.11
C GLU A 591 -55.17 16.44 24.71
N VAL A 592 -53.86 16.25 24.94
CA VAL A 592 -52.82 17.21 24.53
C VAL A 592 -52.71 17.27 23.00
N TRP A 593 -52.83 16.13 22.32
CA TRP A 593 -52.84 16.09 20.85
C TRP A 593 -54.10 16.73 20.27
N GLU A 594 -55.25 16.49 20.88
CA GLU A 594 -56.51 17.15 20.49
C GLU A 594 -56.49 18.65 20.76
N GLU A 595 -55.87 19.10 21.85
CA GLU A 595 -55.60 20.52 22.11
C GLU A 595 -54.68 21.08 21.03
N ALA A 596 -53.57 20.41 20.71
CA ALA A 596 -52.62 20.85 19.69
C ALA A 596 -53.25 21.03 18.30
N ASP A 597 -54.08 20.09 17.85
CA ASP A 597 -54.79 20.20 16.58
C ASP A 597 -55.79 21.37 16.58
N ARG A 598 -56.55 21.55 17.67
CA ARG A 598 -57.53 22.64 17.81
C ARG A 598 -56.85 24.01 17.82
N GLU A 599 -55.81 24.15 18.63
CA GLU A 599 -55.04 25.38 18.76
C GLU A 599 -54.35 25.74 17.43
N LEU A 600 -53.77 24.75 16.74
CA LEU A 600 -53.20 24.95 15.42
C LEU A 600 -54.27 25.45 14.43
N ALA A 601 -55.44 24.84 14.39
CA ALA A 601 -56.52 25.22 13.47
C ALA A 601 -57.03 26.63 13.74
N MET A 602 -57.23 27.01 15.01
CA MET A 602 -57.67 28.36 15.38
C MET A 602 -56.66 29.42 14.96
N VAL A 603 -55.37 29.16 15.21
CA VAL A 603 -54.31 30.09 14.81
C VAL A 603 -54.14 30.14 13.30
N TRP A 604 -54.28 29.01 12.60
CA TRP A 604 -54.24 28.94 11.13
C TRP A 604 -55.29 29.87 10.52
N LEU A 605 -56.53 29.82 11.03
CA LEU A 605 -57.60 30.71 10.61
C LEU A 605 -57.30 32.16 10.96
N ALA A 606 -56.82 32.44 12.18
CA ALA A 606 -56.49 33.80 12.61
C ALA A 606 -55.40 34.46 11.73
N LEU A 607 -54.35 33.71 11.39
CA LEU A 607 -53.27 34.17 10.51
C LEU A 607 -53.79 34.43 9.09
N ARG A 608 -54.59 33.51 8.52
CA ARG A 608 -55.20 33.70 7.20
C ARG A 608 -56.09 34.93 7.15
N MET A 609 -56.90 35.16 8.19
CA MET A 609 -57.75 36.35 8.28
C MET A 609 -56.93 37.64 8.40
N ALA A 610 -55.87 37.63 9.20
CA ALA A 610 -54.97 38.78 9.34
C ALA A 610 -54.23 39.12 8.04
N LEU A 611 -53.95 38.13 7.19
CA LEU A 611 -53.29 38.33 5.88
C LEU A 611 -54.18 39.02 4.84
N LEU A 612 -55.51 38.95 4.98
CA LEU A 612 -56.45 39.65 4.08
C LEU A 612 -56.34 41.17 4.20
N ASN A 613 -56.07 41.68 5.40
CA ASN A 613 -55.85 43.11 5.65
C ASN A 613 -54.73 43.31 6.70
N PRO A 614 -53.45 43.20 6.29
CA PRO A 614 -52.34 43.10 7.22
C PRO A 614 -52.02 44.45 7.89
N GLN A 615 -52.17 44.50 9.21
CA GLN A 615 -51.64 45.58 10.05
C GLN A 615 -50.32 45.11 10.68
N THR A 616 -49.19 45.61 10.18
CA THR A 616 -47.87 45.05 10.50
C THR A 616 -46.82 46.09 10.82
N ILE A 617 -45.87 45.75 11.69
CA ILE A 617 -44.65 46.51 11.95
C ILE A 617 -43.44 45.57 11.84
N ARG A 618 -42.37 46.02 11.19
CA ARG A 618 -41.11 45.28 11.13
C ARG A 618 -40.20 45.67 12.30
N LEU A 619 -39.67 44.67 12.98
CA LEU A 619 -38.73 44.84 14.09
C LEU A 619 -37.28 44.93 13.58
N PRO A 620 -36.34 45.51 14.37
CA PRO A 620 -34.94 45.67 13.97
C PRO A 620 -34.21 44.36 13.64
N ASP A 621 -34.65 43.24 14.21
CA ASP A 621 -34.08 41.91 13.96
C ASP A 621 -34.67 41.22 12.71
N GLY A 622 -35.52 41.92 11.96
CA GLY A 622 -36.17 41.44 10.74
C GLY A 622 -37.47 40.68 10.98
N ALA A 623 -37.87 40.42 12.23
CA ALA A 623 -39.16 39.84 12.54
C ALA A 623 -40.31 40.79 12.18
N VAL A 624 -41.47 40.23 11.88
CA VAL A 624 -42.69 40.99 11.55
C VAL A 624 -43.71 40.79 12.64
N LEU A 625 -44.17 41.88 13.23
CA LEU A 625 -45.29 41.87 14.15
C LEU A 625 -46.58 42.09 13.35
N LEU A 626 -47.39 41.05 13.17
CA LEU A 626 -48.69 41.06 12.51
C LEU A 626 -49.80 41.10 13.55
N ARG A 627 -50.72 42.07 13.45
CA ARG A 627 -51.90 42.11 14.30
C ARG A 627 -52.89 41.03 13.89
N LEU A 628 -53.32 40.19 14.84
CA LEU A 628 -54.31 39.13 14.60
C LEU A 628 -55.75 39.60 14.84
N GLY A 629 -55.92 40.60 15.71
CA GLY A 629 -57.21 41.15 16.11
C GLY A 629 -57.18 41.59 17.58
N GLY A 630 -57.93 42.63 17.94
CA GLY A 630 -57.96 43.17 19.31
C GLY A 630 -56.53 43.49 19.82
N PRO A 631 -56.16 43.00 21.04
CA PRO A 631 -54.85 43.21 21.66
C PRO A 631 -53.76 42.19 21.27
N PHE A 632 -54.00 41.27 20.33
CA PHE A 632 -53.10 40.14 20.04
C PHE A 632 -52.31 40.29 18.74
N PHE A 633 -51.05 39.86 18.79
CA PHE A 633 -50.09 39.96 17.70
C PHE A 633 -49.33 38.65 17.51
N ALA A 634 -49.00 38.33 16.27
CA ALA A 634 -48.04 37.31 15.89
C ALA A 634 -46.71 37.95 15.52
N GLU A 635 -45.64 37.61 16.23
CA GLU A 635 -44.25 37.88 15.88
C GLU A 635 -43.77 36.75 14.96
N ILE A 636 -43.56 37.06 13.69
CA ILE A 636 -43.31 36.11 12.61
C ILE A 636 -41.89 36.29 12.08
N ARG A 637 -41.14 35.20 12.00
CA ARG A 637 -39.81 35.14 11.40
C ARG A 637 -39.82 34.09 10.31
N ILE A 638 -39.56 34.50 9.08
CA ILE A 638 -39.50 33.59 7.93
C ILE A 638 -38.06 33.49 7.46
N ASN A 639 -37.55 32.28 7.35
CA ASN A 639 -36.20 32.02 6.87
C ASN A 639 -36.21 30.96 5.77
N PRO A 640 -35.31 31.04 4.78
CA PRO A 640 -35.05 29.89 3.93
C PRO A 640 -34.31 28.81 4.75
N PRO A 641 -34.58 27.51 4.54
CA PRO A 641 -33.76 26.44 5.10
C PRO A 641 -32.36 26.46 4.47
N ALA A 642 -31.36 25.86 5.12
CA ALA A 642 -29.99 25.76 4.57
C ALA A 642 -29.93 24.91 3.32
N HIS A 643 -30.83 23.93 3.24
CA HIS A 643 -30.94 23.02 2.13
C HIS A 643 -32.41 22.87 1.76
N ARG A 644 -32.68 22.76 0.46
CA ARG A 644 -34.00 22.37 -0.01
C ARG A 644 -34.26 20.94 0.41
N THR A 645 -35.33 20.73 1.14
CA THR A 645 -35.91 19.42 1.34
C THR A 645 -36.59 18.98 0.06
N ASP A 646 -36.69 17.67 -0.17
CA ASP A 646 -37.58 17.14 -1.21
C ASP A 646 -39.00 17.68 -0.99
N PRO A 647 -39.82 17.82 -2.06
CA PRO A 647 -41.18 18.32 -1.94
C PRO A 647 -41.97 17.46 -0.97
N ALA A 648 -42.14 17.98 0.24
CA ALA A 648 -42.85 17.35 1.34
C ALA A 648 -44.06 18.21 1.72
N PRO A 649 -45.15 17.60 2.22
CA PRO A 649 -46.26 18.36 2.76
C PRO A 649 -45.78 19.28 3.90
N ILE A 650 -46.40 20.46 4.00
CA ILE A 650 -46.09 21.42 5.06
C ILE A 650 -46.27 20.73 6.41
N GLN A 651 -45.26 20.86 7.27
CA GLN A 651 -45.31 20.37 8.64
C GLN A 651 -45.54 21.55 9.58
N ALA A 652 -46.38 21.36 10.60
CA ALA A 652 -46.63 22.34 11.64
C ALA A 652 -46.36 21.72 13.01
N SER A 653 -45.59 22.41 13.85
CA SER A 653 -45.30 21.96 15.21
C SER A 653 -45.57 23.04 16.26
N LEU A 654 -46.16 22.65 17.38
CA LEU A 654 -46.35 23.51 18.55
C LEU A 654 -45.28 23.20 19.60
N GLN A 655 -44.79 24.22 20.27
CA GLN A 655 -43.83 24.05 21.36
C GLN A 655 -44.48 23.41 22.59
N LEU A 656 -43.85 22.34 23.07
CA LEU A 656 -44.19 21.62 24.29
C LEU A 656 -43.02 21.75 25.27
N ASP A 657 -43.18 22.56 26.31
CA ASP A 657 -42.18 22.67 27.36
C ASP A 657 -42.41 21.60 28.42
N ILE A 658 -41.37 20.84 28.76
CA ILE A 658 -41.41 19.84 29.83
C ILE A 658 -40.38 20.24 30.88
N ASP A 659 -40.83 20.54 32.09
CA ASP A 659 -39.93 20.72 33.23
C ASP A 659 -39.64 19.37 33.88
N PHE A 660 -38.36 18.99 33.89
CA PHE A 660 -37.92 17.73 34.46
C PHE A 660 -37.90 17.74 35.99
N GLU A 661 -37.80 18.91 36.65
CA GLU A 661 -37.66 19.00 38.11
C GLU A 661 -38.98 18.76 38.84
N ASP A 662 -40.08 19.29 38.31
CA ASP A 662 -41.43 19.16 38.88
C ASP A 662 -41.93 17.70 38.93
N LEU A 663 -41.30 16.81 38.16
CA LEU A 663 -41.72 15.43 37.97
C LEU A 663 -40.86 14.40 38.73
N ARG A 664 -39.72 14.82 39.27
CA ARG A 664 -38.78 13.93 39.97
C ARG A 664 -39.28 13.49 41.35
N ILE A 665 -40.33 14.14 41.88
CA ILE A 665 -40.95 13.86 43.18
C ILE A 665 -41.79 12.55 43.16
N TYR A 666 -42.17 12.03 41.98
CA TYR A 666 -43.04 10.85 41.86
C TYR A 666 -42.36 9.56 41.38
N ALA A 667 -41.08 9.60 41.02
CA ALA A 667 -40.38 8.46 40.43
C ALA A 667 -39.55 7.69 41.46
N ASP A 668 -40.19 7.17 42.51
CA ASP A 668 -39.57 6.20 43.41
C ASP A 668 -40.12 4.80 43.13
N TYR A 669 -39.20 3.91 42.74
CA TYR A 669 -39.30 2.46 42.63
C TYR A 669 -40.42 1.86 41.75
N THR A 670 -39.98 1.23 40.65
CA THR A 670 -40.62 0.18 39.84
C THR A 670 -41.55 0.53 38.67
N THR A 671 -42.00 1.77 38.49
CA THR A 671 -42.71 2.21 37.26
C THR A 671 -42.10 3.47 36.65
N LYS A 672 -41.40 3.30 35.52
CA LYS A 672 -40.62 4.33 34.80
C LYS A 672 -41.49 5.34 34.02
N VAL A 673 -42.53 5.93 34.62
CA VAL A 673 -43.32 6.98 33.96
C VAL A 673 -43.03 8.31 34.66
N LEU A 674 -42.41 9.25 33.94
CA LEU A 674 -42.13 10.59 34.41
C LEU A 674 -43.31 11.51 34.04
N GLY A 675 -44.32 11.59 34.91
CA GLY A 675 -45.29 12.70 34.94
C GLY A 675 -46.27 12.90 33.77
N GLN A 676 -47.18 13.87 33.94
CA GLN A 676 -48.06 14.42 32.89
C GLN A 676 -47.50 15.74 32.38
N VAL A 677 -47.60 15.98 31.07
CA VAL A 677 -47.07 17.18 30.43
C VAL A 677 -48.08 18.34 30.48
N SER A 678 -47.60 19.56 30.74
CA SER A 678 -48.41 20.79 30.70
C SER A 678 -48.73 21.22 29.26
N GLY A 679 -49.85 21.92 29.08
CA GLY A 679 -50.44 22.21 27.77
C GLY A 679 -49.53 22.94 26.75
N VAL A 680 -49.93 22.87 25.48
CA VAL A 680 -49.26 23.50 24.32
C VAL A 680 -49.55 25.01 24.20
N SER A 681 -50.46 25.51 25.04
CA SER A 681 -50.91 26.90 25.10
C SER A 681 -50.52 27.56 26.42
N ASP A 682 -50.22 28.86 26.36
CA ASP A 682 -50.00 29.72 27.52
C ASP A 682 -51.04 30.83 27.57
N LEU A 683 -51.37 31.31 28.78
CA LEU A 683 -52.19 32.49 28.95
C LEU A 683 -51.37 33.74 28.55
N ILE A 684 -51.74 34.36 27.43
CA ILE A 684 -51.14 35.62 27.00
C ILE A 684 -51.92 36.77 27.62
N THR A 685 -51.34 37.34 28.68
CA THR A 685 -51.96 38.37 29.49
C THR A 685 -52.00 39.70 28.73
N THR A 686 -53.16 40.34 28.78
CA THR A 686 -53.42 41.66 28.20
C THR A 686 -53.66 42.70 29.29
N HIS A 687 -54.10 42.26 30.48
CA HIS A 687 -54.29 43.08 31.67
C HIS A 687 -53.92 42.29 32.92
N THR A 688 -53.26 42.93 33.88
CA THR A 688 -53.04 42.40 35.23
C THR A 688 -53.78 43.31 36.22
N VAL A 689 -54.71 42.77 36.99
CA VAL A 689 -55.48 43.55 37.98
C VAL A 689 -54.73 43.57 39.31
N LYS A 690 -54.70 44.73 40.00
CA LYS A 690 -54.20 44.83 41.38
C LYS A 690 -54.98 43.86 42.27
N GLY A 691 -54.34 42.75 42.67
CA GLY A 691 -54.97 41.63 43.35
C GLY A 691 -54.57 40.25 42.82
N GLY A 692 -53.79 40.17 41.74
CA GLY A 692 -53.13 38.94 41.28
C GLY A 692 -53.87 38.16 40.19
N TYR A 693 -54.95 38.70 39.62
CA TYR A 693 -55.69 38.05 38.53
C TYR A 693 -55.23 38.59 37.17
N ASP A 694 -54.84 37.67 36.30
CA ASP A 694 -54.41 37.94 34.93
C ASP A 694 -55.53 37.64 33.92
N PHE A 695 -55.79 38.58 33.02
CA PHE A 695 -56.78 38.44 31.94
C PHE A 695 -56.09 38.34 30.59
N GLY A 696 -56.49 37.37 29.77
CA GLY A 696 -55.85 37.10 28.49
C GLY A 696 -56.57 36.06 27.66
N ALA A 697 -55.99 35.76 26.49
CA ALA A 697 -56.37 34.59 25.70
C ALA A 697 -55.32 33.50 25.87
N ARG A 698 -55.74 32.24 25.85
CA ARG A 698 -54.81 31.14 25.66
C ARG A 698 -54.44 31.08 24.19
N LEU A 699 -53.14 31.11 23.93
CA LEU A 699 -52.57 31.00 22.60
C LEU A 699 -51.42 30.01 22.65
N PRO A 700 -51.10 29.32 21.55
CA PRO A 700 -49.91 28.50 21.45
C PRO A 700 -48.67 29.25 21.92
N LYS A 701 -47.77 28.55 22.61
CA LYS A 701 -46.49 29.13 23.03
C LYS A 701 -45.67 29.61 21.84
N ARG A 702 -45.58 28.75 20.83
CA ARG A 702 -44.82 28.97 19.59
C ARG A 702 -45.29 27.97 18.54
N ILE A 703 -45.44 28.43 17.30
CA ILE A 703 -45.73 27.58 16.14
C ILE A 703 -44.55 27.64 15.19
N HIS A 704 -44.16 26.47 14.68
CA HIS A 704 -43.17 26.36 13.63
C HIS A 704 -43.78 25.69 12.42
N LEU A 705 -43.65 26.34 11.27
CA LEU A 705 -44.07 25.82 9.97
C LEU A 705 -42.82 25.49 9.16
N LEU A 706 -42.79 24.31 8.57
CA LEU A 706 -41.73 23.86 7.68
C LEU A 706 -42.35 23.53 6.31
N GLY A 707 -42.02 24.32 5.31
CA GLY A 707 -42.33 24.05 3.90
C GLY A 707 -41.08 23.74 3.08
N GLU A 708 -41.26 23.49 1.78
CA GLU A 708 -40.18 23.11 0.85
C GLU A 708 -39.06 24.18 0.77
N ARG A 709 -39.45 25.46 0.76
CA ARG A 709 -38.55 26.58 0.48
C ARG A 709 -38.33 27.51 1.65
N TYR A 710 -39.22 27.46 2.64
CA TYR A 710 -39.25 28.42 3.74
C TYR A 710 -39.72 27.73 5.00
N CYS A 711 -39.16 28.17 6.12
CA CYS A 711 -39.69 27.90 7.45
C CYS A 711 -40.19 29.20 8.07
N ALA A 712 -41.27 29.11 8.84
CA ALA A 712 -41.80 30.21 9.62
C ALA A 712 -41.81 29.85 11.10
N ASP A 713 -41.31 30.77 11.91
CA ASP A 713 -41.39 30.71 13.36
C ASP A 713 -42.29 31.83 13.86
N ILE A 714 -43.31 31.46 14.63
CA ILE A 714 -44.41 32.33 15.02
C ILE A 714 -44.55 32.29 16.54
N ARG A 715 -44.39 33.44 17.16
CA ARG A 715 -44.62 33.67 18.60
C ARG A 715 -45.79 34.61 18.78
N PHE A 716 -46.52 34.46 19.87
CA PHE A 716 -47.70 35.29 20.12
C PHE A 716 -47.43 36.28 21.24
N ARG A 717 -47.98 37.48 21.12
CA ARG A 717 -47.83 38.59 22.07
C ARG A 717 -49.19 39.25 22.32
N GLY A 718 -49.41 39.69 23.55
CA GLY A 718 -50.55 40.50 23.95
C GLY A 718 -50.09 41.89 24.36
N SER A 719 -50.90 42.91 24.10
CA SER A 719 -50.62 44.27 24.58
C SER A 719 -51.90 44.99 25.01
N ALA A 720 -51.91 45.46 26.26
CA ALA A 720 -52.97 46.29 26.83
C ALA A 720 -53.25 47.55 26.00
N LEU A 721 -52.22 48.10 25.34
CA LEU A 721 -52.31 49.34 24.56
C LEU A 721 -53.25 49.22 23.35
N PHE A 722 -53.45 47.99 22.86
CA PHE A 722 -54.31 47.68 21.73
C PHE A 722 -55.56 46.91 22.14
N SER A 723 -55.74 46.69 23.44
CA SER A 723 -57.05 46.38 23.98
C SER A 723 -57.87 47.62 23.73
N GLU A 724 -58.88 47.53 22.86
CA GLU A 724 -59.87 48.60 22.77
C GLU A 724 -60.32 48.88 24.20
N ALA A 725 -60.01 50.08 24.69
CA ALA A 725 -60.54 50.58 25.94
C ALA A 725 -62.04 50.79 25.73
N SER A 726 -62.77 49.68 25.61
CA SER A 726 -64.19 49.64 25.84
C SER A 726 -64.35 49.83 27.34
N GLN A 727 -64.83 51.01 27.67
CA GLN A 727 -65.58 51.31 28.88
C GLN A 727 -66.25 50.03 29.41
N ALA A 728 -65.93 49.70 30.68
CA ALA A 728 -66.36 48.52 31.43
C ALA A 728 -65.69 47.18 31.03
N LEU A 729 -64.89 46.64 31.98
CA LEU A 729 -64.73 45.19 32.12
C LEU A 729 -66.11 44.53 31.99
N PRO A 730 -66.27 43.41 31.25
CA PRO A 730 -67.56 42.74 31.16
C PRO A 730 -68.09 42.51 32.58
N SER A 731 -69.32 42.95 32.86
CA SER A 731 -69.97 42.78 34.17
C SER A 731 -69.92 41.33 34.66
N ALA A 732 -69.89 40.37 33.73
CA ALA A 732 -69.67 38.95 34.01
C ALA A 732 -68.27 38.61 34.56
N ALA A 733 -67.21 39.29 34.13
CA ALA A 733 -65.86 39.08 34.65
C ALA A 733 -65.72 39.65 36.07
N ILE A 734 -66.29 40.82 36.34
CA ILE A 734 -66.35 41.40 37.70
C ILE A 734 -67.16 40.48 38.63
N ALA A 735 -68.32 40.00 38.18
CA ALA A 735 -69.15 39.08 38.96
C ALA A 735 -68.44 37.75 39.26
N ARG A 736 -67.65 37.22 38.31
CA ARG A 736 -66.89 35.98 38.50
C ARG A 736 -65.72 36.15 39.49
N ILE A 737 -65.07 37.33 39.48
CA ILE A 737 -64.04 37.69 40.48
C ILE A 737 -64.66 37.83 41.87
N GLU A 738 -65.85 38.42 41.98
CA GLU A 738 -66.57 38.51 43.27
C GLU A 738 -67.01 37.12 43.76
N ASP A 739 -67.49 36.24 42.86
CA ASP A 739 -67.89 34.87 43.20
C ASP A 739 -66.70 33.99 43.60
N GLU A 740 -65.55 34.09 42.91
CA GLU A 740 -64.32 33.40 43.28
C GLU A 740 -63.70 33.95 44.56
N LYS A 741 -63.74 35.27 44.80
CA LYS A 741 -63.35 35.86 46.08
C LYS A 741 -64.25 35.40 47.22
N GLN A 742 -65.56 35.30 46.99
CA GLN A 742 -66.50 34.78 47.99
C GLN A 742 -66.24 33.30 48.27
N LYS A 743 -65.95 32.48 47.26
CA LYS A 743 -65.57 31.06 47.45
C LYS A 743 -64.24 30.89 48.15
N ALA A 744 -63.23 31.70 47.84
CA ALA A 744 -61.94 31.66 48.52
C ALA A 744 -62.05 32.12 49.98
N ALA A 745 -62.86 33.15 50.27
CA ALA A 745 -63.15 33.59 51.64
C ALA A 745 -63.99 32.56 52.42
N ALA A 746 -64.90 31.85 51.76
CA ALA A 746 -65.65 30.75 52.37
C ALA A 746 -64.75 29.55 52.69
N ALA A 747 -63.83 29.18 51.77
CA ALA A 747 -62.87 28.12 52.00
C ALA A 747 -61.86 28.44 53.13
N GLN A 748 -61.49 29.72 53.30
CA GLN A 748 -60.67 30.15 54.44
C GLN A 748 -61.41 30.13 55.79
N ASN A 749 -62.73 30.32 55.80
CA ASN A 749 -63.52 30.22 57.03
C ASN A 749 -63.84 28.77 57.42
N ASP A 750 -63.90 27.84 56.45
CA ASP A 750 -64.10 26.40 56.73
C ASP A 750 -62.82 25.69 57.22
N ASP A 751 -61.62 26.29 57.03
CA ASP A 751 -60.34 25.76 57.54
C ASP A 751 -59.99 26.28 58.96
N ASP A 752 -60.74 27.27 59.48
CA ASP A 752 -60.55 27.87 60.81
C ASP A 752 -61.59 27.40 61.86
N ASP A 753 -62.54 26.51 61.50
CA ASP A 753 -63.45 25.75 62.38
C ASP A 753 -63.05 24.26 62.46
#